data_AF-A0A9E2YDL3-F1
#
_entry.id   AF-A0A9E2YDL3-F1
#
_cell.length_a   1.000
_cell.length_b   1.000
_cell.length_c   1.000
_cell.angle_alpha   90.00
_cell.angle_beta   90.00
_cell.angle_gamma   90.00
#
_symmetry.space_group_name_H-M   'P 1'
#
loop_
_entity.id
_entity.type
_entity.pdbx_description
1 polymer ?
#
loop_
_entity_poly.entity_id
_entity_poly.type
_entity_poly.pdbx_seq_one_letter_code
_entity_poly.pdbx_strand_id
1 'polypeptide(L)'
;MSDTNKQLQTSGEQRSHITSLDGIRALCCLGVIGHHFGIPGCKAGWIGVEMFFSLSGFLITTLLHREYVECGRINLPYFWIRRALRLLPIYWLYIAIVTAFVLVSHPSDWTQINHWTPGWYLASLWLYFANLAPHDMWIHQNATIHLWSLAKEEQFYLLWPILLVFTIQLPRSWIVPTLLAAVSIFAVMPGVPESFANYARYVPIGLMVGCSVALFMRLEARSIIAQWIKAPAIRNVAAIICALMLAVLAIRTERFGDPATRPWANRVFVPLYAFPFTILIAGMWYGTATRVDRWLSVRPLAYLGMISYGLYLYHMPLVNMTKGGFVLLEAHTGIHVRFVFTAIVFLALTLAISSLSYSFIERPLLRIGKRFRPHPVTPGEAEIATAELPPVAMATKVSGQRFHQLDGLRALAATLVVVHHLCTASLATTLAAKGHAFLANAIATTTASGVELFFVLSGVLLLRPYVRSGRPMQPGRYLYARVRRLWPPYLMAWLLAGASVFLVARFPTWWTRGASLPQFSWFDWISQLGIVYTGNHAFSFAWWSLSVEALFYLIVPLFVGLIFLLKPSRSAMVAVFALTVAAAVLMTSQFDGVLGQHWWPVQRFITYASCFAAGVAMAQFDFGDRWGWSAILIGIPYCMIAFAHPKLNVHVGWGLVYFGLVAVALNGKSTLSHWLARRPLVWLGERSYSLFLVHYAVITAVCQIVSLLTMQKGWQYFVITRAIEIPVILLVTMFVFHFVERRFAKNLVTADRFWPITFAWPRREIFVEPSPVLVEAAA
;
A
#
# COMPACT_ATOMS: atom_id res chain seq x y z
N MET A 1 -0.98 -10.11 50.68
CA MET A 1 -0.52 -9.15 49.65
C MET A 1 -0.77 -9.61 48.20
N SER A 2 -1.21 -10.85 47.93
CA SER A 2 -1.51 -11.34 46.56
C SER A 2 -2.95 -11.10 46.09
N ASP A 3 -3.93 -11.04 46.99
CA ASP A 3 -5.35 -10.98 46.59
C ASP A 3 -5.85 -9.55 46.28
N THR A 4 -5.25 -8.54 46.91
CA THR A 4 -5.57 -7.12 46.65
C THR A 4 -5.14 -6.68 45.24
N ASN A 5 -4.10 -7.30 44.69
CA ASN A 5 -3.61 -7.04 43.32
C ASN A 5 -4.53 -7.67 42.25
N LYS A 6 -5.18 -8.80 42.54
CA LYS A 6 -6.19 -9.39 41.66
C LYS A 6 -7.50 -8.59 41.66
N GLN A 7 -7.92 -8.05 42.81
CA GLN A 7 -9.16 -7.26 42.90
C GLN A 7 -9.06 -5.86 42.28
N LEU A 8 -7.88 -5.26 42.20
CA LEU A 8 -7.67 -3.97 41.52
C LEU A 8 -7.55 -4.09 39.99
N GLN A 9 -7.30 -5.29 39.46
CA GLN A 9 -7.29 -5.54 38.01
C GLN A 9 -8.68 -5.90 37.44
N THR A 10 -9.60 -6.44 38.25
CA THR A 10 -10.88 -6.96 37.76
C THR A 10 -12.02 -5.93 37.69
N SER A 11 -11.93 -4.79 38.38
CA SER A 11 -13.05 -3.84 38.49
C SER A 11 -13.20 -2.83 37.33
N GLY A 12 -12.18 -2.70 36.46
CA GLY A 12 -12.19 -1.76 35.33
C GLY A 12 -12.51 -2.37 33.94
N GLU A 13 -12.45 -3.70 33.80
CA GLU A 13 -12.26 -4.33 32.47
C GLU A 13 -13.54 -4.91 31.80
N GLN A 14 -14.71 -4.69 32.41
CA GLN A 14 -15.99 -5.27 31.97
C GLN A 14 -16.95 -4.31 31.24
N ARG A 15 -16.53 -3.12 30.80
CA ARG A 15 -17.41 -2.27 29.97
C ARG A 15 -17.37 -2.73 28.52
N SER A 16 -18.31 -3.60 28.14
CA SER A 16 -18.48 -4.05 26.74
C SER A 16 -18.99 -2.94 25.81
N HIS A 17 -19.45 -1.80 26.36
CA HIS A 17 -19.99 -0.66 25.64
C HIS A 17 -19.87 0.63 26.49
N ILE A 18 -19.38 1.73 25.92
CA ILE A 18 -19.27 3.03 26.61
C ILE A 18 -20.16 4.04 25.89
N THR A 19 -21.34 4.30 26.45
CA THR A 19 -22.38 5.14 25.86
C THR A 19 -21.93 6.58 25.62
N SER A 20 -21.05 7.14 26.46
CA SER A 20 -20.53 8.50 26.28
C SER A 20 -19.70 8.65 24.99
N LEU A 21 -19.07 7.56 24.51
CA LEU A 21 -18.37 7.58 23.23
C LEU A 21 -19.33 7.64 22.03
N ASP A 22 -20.51 7.03 22.13
CA ASP A 22 -21.56 7.21 21.12
C ASP A 22 -22.06 8.65 21.12
N GLY A 23 -22.22 9.24 22.30
CA GLY A 23 -22.53 10.66 22.42
C GLY A 23 -21.54 11.57 21.69
N ILE A 24 -20.24 11.32 21.86
CA ILE A 24 -19.20 12.04 21.13
C ILE A 24 -19.31 11.83 19.62
N ARG A 25 -19.54 10.59 19.16
CA ARG A 25 -19.72 10.29 17.72
C ARG A 25 -20.88 11.08 17.14
N ALA A 26 -21.99 11.17 17.87
CA ALA A 26 -23.15 11.95 17.45
C ALA A 26 -22.78 13.43 17.26
N LEU A 27 -22.10 14.04 18.21
CA LEU A 27 -21.68 15.45 18.10
C LEU A 27 -20.74 15.68 16.90
N CYS A 28 -19.78 14.79 16.70
CA CYS A 28 -18.87 14.87 15.55
C CYS A 28 -19.64 14.77 14.23
N CYS A 29 -20.57 13.82 14.12
CA CYS A 29 -21.39 13.59 12.93
C CYS A 29 -22.32 14.78 12.65
N LEU A 30 -23.03 15.27 13.67
CA LEU A 30 -23.93 16.42 13.55
C LEU A 30 -23.18 17.69 13.14
N GLY A 31 -21.96 17.90 13.66
CA GLY A 31 -21.09 18.99 13.25
C GLY A 31 -20.76 18.93 11.75
N VAL A 32 -20.37 17.75 11.25
CA VAL A 32 -20.08 17.54 9.82
C VAL A 32 -21.31 17.76 8.96
N ILE A 33 -22.47 17.24 9.38
CA ILE A 33 -23.75 17.42 8.68
C ILE A 33 -24.13 18.91 8.62
N GLY A 34 -24.00 19.63 9.74
CA GLY A 34 -24.27 21.05 9.81
C GLY A 34 -23.34 21.88 8.92
N HIS A 35 -22.06 21.49 8.83
CA HIS A 35 -21.08 22.11 7.93
C HIS A 35 -21.50 21.96 6.45
N HIS A 36 -21.76 20.73 5.99
CA HIS A 36 -22.10 20.48 4.59
C HIS A 36 -23.49 21.03 4.20
N PHE A 37 -24.45 21.01 5.13
CA PHE A 37 -25.73 21.66 4.89
C PHE A 37 -25.62 23.20 4.91
N GLY A 38 -24.58 23.78 5.52
CA GLY A 38 -24.40 25.23 5.61
C GLY A 38 -25.25 25.88 6.71
N ILE A 39 -25.45 25.19 7.83
CA ILE A 39 -26.10 25.76 9.02
C ILE A 39 -25.21 26.88 9.59
N PRO A 40 -25.74 28.10 9.82
CA PRO A 40 -24.98 29.18 10.46
C PRO A 40 -24.36 28.73 11.80
N GLY A 41 -23.10 29.09 12.08
CA GLY A 41 -22.36 28.62 13.25
C GLY A 41 -21.71 27.24 13.11
N CYS A 42 -22.02 26.46 12.06
CA CYS A 42 -21.46 25.12 11.83
C CYS A 42 -20.31 25.08 10.83
N LYS A 43 -19.74 26.23 10.41
CA LYS A 43 -18.64 26.25 9.43
C LYS A 43 -17.39 25.47 9.88
N ALA A 44 -17.11 25.41 11.18
CA ALA A 44 -16.01 24.60 11.72
C ALA A 44 -16.32 23.10 11.83
N GLY A 45 -17.52 22.64 11.44
CA GLY A 45 -17.97 21.27 11.63
C GLY A 45 -17.17 20.20 10.88
N TRP A 46 -16.39 20.58 9.85
CA TRP A 46 -15.45 19.68 9.15
C TRP A 46 -14.43 19.02 10.10
N ILE A 47 -14.12 19.66 11.24
CA ILE A 47 -13.23 19.11 12.28
C ILE A 47 -13.74 17.81 12.88
N GLY A 48 -15.06 17.55 12.78
CA GLY A 48 -15.67 16.31 13.24
C GLY A 48 -15.04 15.08 12.58
N VAL A 49 -14.52 15.19 11.35
CA VAL A 49 -13.81 14.10 10.66
C VAL A 49 -12.48 13.77 11.36
N GLU A 50 -11.68 14.77 11.72
CA GLU A 50 -10.42 14.56 12.45
C GLU A 50 -10.65 14.04 13.88
N MET A 51 -11.78 14.42 14.49
CA MET A 51 -12.24 13.84 15.75
C MET A 51 -12.62 12.37 15.58
N PHE A 52 -13.34 11.99 14.52
CA PHE A 52 -13.61 10.58 14.20
C PHE A 52 -12.31 9.80 14.01
N PHE A 53 -11.34 10.34 13.27
CA PHE A 53 -10.01 9.76 13.14
C PHE A 53 -9.32 9.55 14.48
N SER A 54 -9.31 10.55 15.35
CA SER A 54 -8.74 10.44 16.70
C SER A 54 -9.41 9.34 17.53
N LEU A 55 -10.74 9.27 17.49
CA LEU A 55 -11.52 8.24 18.16
C LEU A 55 -11.24 6.83 17.61
N SER A 56 -11.19 6.68 16.28
CA SER A 56 -10.91 5.41 15.62
C SER A 56 -9.50 4.92 15.93
N GLY A 57 -8.49 5.80 15.84
CA GLY A 57 -7.11 5.48 16.19
C GLY A 57 -6.98 4.98 17.63
N PHE A 58 -7.64 5.68 18.56
CA PHE A 58 -7.65 5.29 19.97
C PHE A 58 -8.33 3.93 20.20
N LEU A 59 -9.52 3.72 19.65
CA LEU A 59 -10.32 2.53 19.90
C LEU A 59 -9.77 1.28 19.24
N ILE A 60 -9.37 1.35 17.96
CA ILE A 60 -8.78 0.20 17.27
C ILE A 60 -7.54 -0.26 18.01
N THR A 61 -6.65 0.66 18.34
CA THR A 61 -5.39 0.36 19.03
C THR A 61 -5.63 -0.22 20.42
N THR A 62 -6.56 0.36 21.18
CA THR A 62 -6.92 -0.14 22.51
C THR A 62 -7.50 -1.56 22.46
N LEU A 63 -8.34 -1.86 21.46
CA LEU A 63 -8.95 -3.18 21.29
C LEU A 63 -7.93 -4.23 20.82
N LEU A 64 -7.07 -3.89 19.86
CA LEU A 64 -6.02 -4.80 19.38
C LEU A 64 -4.97 -5.09 20.46
N HIS A 65 -4.58 -4.07 21.23
CA HIS A 65 -3.68 -4.25 22.37
C HIS A 65 -4.33 -5.11 23.46
N ARG A 66 -5.62 -4.90 23.74
CA ARG A 66 -6.36 -5.75 24.68
C ARG A 66 -6.39 -7.20 24.21
N GLU A 67 -6.70 -7.44 22.94
CA GLU A 67 -6.67 -8.76 22.31
C GLU A 67 -5.27 -9.42 22.43
N TYR A 68 -4.20 -8.66 22.21
CA TYR A 68 -2.84 -9.17 22.39
C TYR A 68 -2.54 -9.57 23.85
N VAL A 69 -2.99 -8.78 24.83
CA VAL A 69 -2.80 -9.10 26.25
C VAL A 69 -3.63 -10.32 26.68
N GLU A 70 -4.87 -10.42 26.21
CA GLU A 70 -5.79 -11.50 26.58
C GLU A 70 -5.51 -12.82 25.85
N CYS A 71 -4.99 -12.77 24.61
CA CYS A 71 -4.82 -13.94 23.74
C CYS A 71 -3.36 -14.23 23.35
N GLY A 72 -2.39 -13.42 23.77
CA GLY A 72 -0.97 -13.53 23.41
C GLY A 72 -0.64 -13.20 21.94
N ARG A 73 -1.66 -12.96 21.10
CA ARG A 73 -1.53 -12.63 19.68
C ARG A 73 -2.72 -11.83 19.18
N ILE A 74 -2.52 -11.10 18.08
CA ILE A 74 -3.60 -10.44 17.34
C ILE A 74 -4.04 -11.34 16.19
N ASN A 75 -5.33 -11.72 16.16
CA ASN A 75 -5.93 -12.46 15.05
C ASN A 75 -6.40 -11.49 13.97
N LEU A 76 -5.49 -11.17 13.03
CA LEU A 76 -5.74 -10.23 11.94
C LEU A 76 -6.96 -10.60 11.08
N PRO A 77 -7.15 -11.86 10.63
CA PRO A 77 -8.35 -12.24 9.88
C PRO A 77 -9.64 -11.93 10.62
N TYR A 78 -9.71 -12.27 11.92
CA TYR A 78 -10.91 -12.03 12.72
C TYR A 78 -11.17 -10.54 12.91
N PHE A 79 -10.11 -9.75 13.12
CA PHE A 79 -10.23 -8.30 13.15
C PHE A 79 -10.81 -7.74 11.84
N TRP A 80 -10.25 -8.12 10.69
CA TRP A 80 -10.70 -7.64 9.38
C TRP A 80 -12.12 -8.08 9.05
N ILE A 81 -12.50 -9.33 9.35
CA ILE A 81 -13.88 -9.80 9.14
C ILE A 81 -14.89 -8.95 9.95
N ARG A 82 -14.59 -8.66 11.22
CA ARG A 82 -15.46 -7.83 12.07
C ARG A 82 -15.61 -6.41 11.52
N ARG A 83 -14.56 -5.85 10.91
CA ARG A 83 -14.59 -4.52 10.30
C ARG A 83 -15.31 -4.52 8.96
N ALA A 84 -15.00 -5.50 8.12
CA ALA A 84 -15.66 -5.75 6.84
C ALA A 84 -17.19 -5.84 7.02
N LEU A 85 -17.67 -6.69 7.93
CA LEU A 85 -19.11 -6.86 8.21
C LEU A 85 -19.79 -5.58 8.74
N ARG A 86 -19.02 -4.66 9.34
CA ARG A 86 -19.54 -3.41 9.87
C ARG A 86 -19.65 -2.31 8.80
N LEU A 87 -18.71 -2.25 7.85
CA LEU A 87 -18.50 -1.07 7.01
C LEU A 87 -18.79 -1.34 5.53
N LEU A 88 -18.26 -2.44 4.98
CA LEU A 88 -18.29 -2.73 3.53
C LEU A 88 -19.70 -2.89 2.96
N PRO A 89 -20.65 -3.63 3.58
CA PRO A 89 -21.93 -3.92 2.95
C PRO A 89 -22.73 -2.67 2.58
N ILE A 90 -22.73 -1.66 3.46
CA ILE A 90 -23.51 -0.44 3.25
C ILE A 90 -22.75 0.54 2.37
N TYR A 91 -21.43 0.60 2.51
CA TYR A 91 -20.61 1.37 1.59
C TYR A 91 -20.80 0.87 0.14
N TRP A 92 -20.66 -0.43 -0.10
CA TRP A 92 -20.85 -1.00 -1.44
C TRP A 92 -22.29 -0.90 -1.94
N LEU A 93 -23.30 -1.01 -1.06
CA LEU A 93 -24.68 -0.72 -1.45
C LEU A 93 -24.81 0.72 -1.94
N TYR A 94 -24.25 1.68 -1.19
CA TYR A 94 -24.23 3.08 -1.57
C TYR A 94 -23.50 3.30 -2.91
N ILE A 95 -22.31 2.72 -3.09
CA ILE A 95 -21.56 2.81 -4.34
C ILE A 95 -22.30 2.13 -5.51
N ALA A 96 -23.02 1.04 -5.27
CA ALA A 96 -23.82 0.37 -6.30
C ALA A 96 -24.96 1.29 -6.78
N ILE A 97 -25.61 2.01 -5.86
CA ILE A 97 -26.63 3.02 -6.20
C ILE A 97 -25.99 4.17 -7.00
N VAL A 98 -24.83 4.68 -6.57
CA VAL A 98 -24.09 5.71 -7.31
C VAL A 98 -23.71 5.20 -8.71
N THR A 99 -23.30 3.93 -8.82
CA THR A 99 -22.96 3.31 -10.10
C THR A 99 -24.18 3.22 -11.01
N ALA A 100 -25.33 2.75 -10.52
CA ALA A 100 -26.56 2.70 -11.29
C ALA A 100 -26.98 4.09 -11.77
N PHE A 101 -26.88 5.11 -10.92
CA PHE A 101 -27.15 6.50 -11.30
C PHE A 101 -26.21 6.98 -12.41
N VAL A 102 -24.91 6.74 -12.28
CA VAL A 102 -23.89 7.10 -13.28
C VAL A 102 -24.16 6.41 -14.62
N LEU A 103 -24.57 5.14 -14.62
CA LEU A 103 -24.84 4.37 -15.84
C LEU A 103 -26.09 4.85 -16.61
N VAL A 104 -27.05 5.47 -15.92
CA VAL A 104 -28.29 6.00 -16.54
C VAL A 104 -28.16 7.49 -16.91
N SER A 105 -27.15 8.18 -16.38
CA SER A 105 -26.89 9.60 -16.67
C SER A 105 -26.33 9.80 -18.09
N HIS A 106 -26.60 10.96 -18.72
CA HIS A 106 -26.05 11.23 -20.04
C HIS A 106 -24.53 11.50 -19.97
N PRO A 107 -23.71 11.01 -20.92
CA PRO A 107 -22.26 11.24 -20.91
C PRO A 107 -21.85 12.73 -20.89
N SER A 108 -22.67 13.61 -21.47
CA SER A 108 -22.49 15.08 -21.46
C SER A 108 -22.57 15.70 -20.06
N ASP A 109 -23.28 15.05 -19.13
CA ASP A 109 -23.43 15.53 -17.76
C ASP A 109 -22.13 15.34 -16.97
N TRP A 110 -21.27 14.41 -17.39
CA TRP A 110 -20.02 14.09 -16.71
C TRP A 110 -18.81 14.81 -17.29
N THR A 111 -18.83 15.14 -18.59
CA THR A 111 -17.70 15.84 -19.25
C THR A 111 -17.52 17.27 -18.76
N GLN A 112 -18.58 17.92 -18.27
CA GLN A 112 -18.50 19.27 -17.69
C GLN A 112 -18.13 19.30 -16.20
N ILE A 113 -18.32 18.19 -15.46
CA ILE A 113 -18.27 18.22 -13.99
C ILE A 113 -16.92 17.71 -13.43
N ASN A 114 -16.18 16.86 -14.14
CA ASN A 114 -15.05 16.18 -13.49
C ASN A 114 -13.76 16.01 -14.30
N HIS A 115 -13.66 16.36 -15.59
CA HIS A 115 -12.47 16.01 -16.42
C HIS A 115 -12.11 14.50 -16.49
N TRP A 116 -12.82 13.62 -15.78
CA TRP A 116 -12.62 12.17 -15.70
C TRP A 116 -13.69 11.40 -16.47
N THR A 117 -13.33 10.21 -16.94
CA THR A 117 -14.31 9.24 -17.44
C THR A 117 -15.19 8.72 -16.29
N PRO A 118 -16.48 8.45 -16.51
CA PRO A 118 -17.34 7.82 -15.49
C PRO A 118 -16.74 6.52 -14.90
N GLY A 119 -16.03 5.74 -15.72
CA GLY A 119 -15.33 4.53 -15.28
C GLY A 119 -14.24 4.80 -14.24
N TRP A 120 -13.50 5.91 -14.38
CA TRP A 120 -12.50 6.32 -13.39
C TRP A 120 -13.10 6.57 -12.02
N TYR A 121 -14.12 7.43 -12.01
CA TYR A 121 -14.76 7.90 -10.79
C TYR A 121 -15.28 6.69 -10.01
N LEU A 122 -15.97 5.77 -10.69
CA LEU A 122 -16.47 4.54 -10.09
C LEU A 122 -15.34 3.64 -9.56
N ALA A 123 -14.28 3.42 -10.33
CA ALA A 123 -13.16 2.59 -9.88
C ALA A 123 -12.51 3.14 -8.59
N SER A 124 -12.35 4.46 -8.49
CA SER A 124 -11.80 5.10 -7.28
C SER A 124 -12.68 4.86 -6.05
N LEU A 125 -14.01 4.81 -6.21
CA LEU A 125 -14.96 4.56 -5.14
C LEU A 125 -14.98 3.08 -4.73
N TRP A 126 -15.05 2.17 -5.70
CA TRP A 126 -15.09 0.72 -5.44
C TRP A 126 -13.83 0.21 -4.73
N LEU A 127 -12.68 0.83 -5.01
CA LEU A 127 -11.37 0.43 -4.46
C LEU A 127 -10.94 1.23 -3.23
N TYR A 128 -11.77 2.13 -2.69
CA TYR A 128 -11.39 3.03 -1.59
C TYR A 128 -10.14 3.88 -1.88
N PHE A 129 -10.09 4.46 -3.08
CA PHE A 129 -9.06 5.39 -3.52
C PHE A 129 -9.58 6.81 -3.74
N ALA A 130 -10.79 7.12 -3.26
CA ALA A 130 -11.37 8.47 -3.35
C ALA A 130 -10.47 9.57 -2.74
N ASN A 131 -9.66 9.24 -1.72
CA ASN A 131 -8.69 10.16 -1.14
C ASN A 131 -7.44 10.40 -2.00
N LEU A 132 -7.18 9.57 -3.01
CA LEU A 132 -6.04 9.69 -3.92
C LEU A 132 -6.34 10.59 -5.13
N ALA A 133 -7.61 10.99 -5.30
CA ALA A 133 -8.02 11.97 -6.30
C ALA A 133 -7.33 13.33 -6.06
N PRO A 134 -6.71 13.94 -7.09
CA PRO A 134 -6.16 15.30 -7.03
C PRO A 134 -7.12 16.35 -6.45
N HIS A 135 -6.53 17.38 -5.83
CA HIS A 135 -7.20 18.29 -4.89
C HIS A 135 -8.14 19.31 -5.57
N ASP A 136 -7.90 19.63 -6.83
CA ASP A 136 -8.77 20.40 -7.73
C ASP A 136 -10.11 19.69 -8.00
N MET A 137 -10.18 18.38 -7.79
CA MET A 137 -11.39 17.57 -8.00
C MET A 137 -12.34 17.59 -6.80
N TRP A 138 -11.89 18.10 -5.66
CA TRP A 138 -12.71 18.15 -4.43
C TRP A 138 -13.79 19.23 -4.54
N ILE A 139 -13.72 20.09 -5.56
CA ILE A 139 -14.62 21.24 -5.76
C ILE A 139 -15.93 20.82 -6.46
N HIS A 140 -16.01 19.62 -7.08
CA HIS A 140 -17.12 19.24 -7.99
C HIS A 140 -17.81 17.88 -7.72
N GLN A 141 -17.42 17.12 -6.68
CA GLN A 141 -17.97 15.78 -6.39
C GLN A 141 -19.12 15.79 -5.37
N ASN A 142 -20.21 16.52 -5.63
CA ASN A 142 -21.22 16.84 -4.62
C ASN A 142 -21.77 15.64 -3.81
N ALA A 143 -21.99 14.46 -4.38
CA ALA A 143 -22.62 13.35 -3.66
C ALA A 143 -21.66 12.45 -2.88
N THR A 144 -20.40 12.34 -3.31
CA THR A 144 -19.41 11.37 -2.78
C THR A 144 -18.17 12.03 -2.19
N ILE A 145 -18.13 13.37 -2.14
CA ILE A 145 -17.00 14.15 -1.61
C ILE A 145 -16.61 13.68 -0.21
N HIS A 146 -17.54 13.25 0.64
CA HIS A 146 -17.24 12.81 2.00
C HIS A 146 -16.55 11.44 2.07
N LEU A 147 -16.50 10.68 0.97
CA LEU A 147 -15.95 9.31 0.94
C LEU A 147 -14.42 9.25 1.03
N TRP A 148 -13.71 10.36 0.79
CA TRP A 148 -12.25 10.39 0.97
C TRP A 148 -11.85 10.04 2.41
N SER A 149 -12.65 10.42 3.40
CA SER A 149 -12.31 10.14 4.80
C SER A 149 -12.52 8.67 5.14
N LEU A 150 -13.58 8.03 4.62
CA LEU A 150 -13.79 6.58 4.75
C LEU A 150 -12.67 5.80 4.07
N ALA A 151 -12.23 6.24 2.88
CA ALA A 151 -11.08 5.64 2.21
C ALA A 151 -9.81 5.67 3.06
N LYS A 152 -9.50 6.81 3.70
CA LYS A 152 -8.37 6.89 4.64
C LYS A 152 -8.56 5.96 5.85
N GLU A 153 -9.78 5.85 6.35
CA GLU A 153 -10.09 5.03 7.52
C GLU A 153 -9.98 3.52 7.22
N GLU A 154 -10.48 3.06 6.08
CA GLU A 154 -10.33 1.66 5.64
C GLU A 154 -8.87 1.30 5.35
N GLN A 155 -8.13 2.20 4.69
CA GLN A 155 -6.67 2.05 4.52
C GLN A 155 -5.96 1.91 5.87
N PHE A 156 -6.37 2.69 6.87
CA PHE A 156 -5.88 2.55 8.25
C PHE A 156 -6.27 1.22 8.88
N TYR A 157 -7.52 0.75 8.72
CA TYR A 157 -7.96 -0.55 9.24
C TYR A 157 -7.23 -1.73 8.62
N LEU A 158 -6.75 -1.59 7.38
CA LEU A 158 -5.92 -2.59 6.74
C LEU A 158 -4.48 -2.57 7.28
N LEU A 159 -3.85 -1.40 7.33
CA LEU A 159 -2.41 -1.25 7.56
C LEU A 159 -2.01 -1.19 9.04
N TRP A 160 -2.79 -0.52 9.88
CA TRP A 160 -2.43 -0.30 11.29
C TRP A 160 -2.31 -1.60 12.11
N PRO A 161 -3.23 -2.58 12.01
CA PRO A 161 -3.10 -3.83 12.75
C PRO A 161 -1.82 -4.60 12.40
N ILE A 162 -1.40 -4.54 11.12
CA ILE A 162 -0.15 -5.15 10.65
C ILE A 162 1.04 -4.45 11.30
N LEU A 163 1.08 -3.12 11.26
CA LEU A 163 2.15 -2.34 11.91
C LEU A 163 2.18 -2.58 13.43
N LEU A 164 1.02 -2.69 14.06
CA LEU A 164 0.91 -2.94 15.49
C LEU A 164 1.46 -4.33 15.86
N VAL A 165 1.21 -5.38 15.08
CA VAL A 165 1.80 -6.72 15.33
C VAL A 165 3.33 -6.66 15.42
N PHE A 166 3.99 -5.79 14.65
CA PHE A 166 5.44 -5.63 14.69
C PHE A 166 5.95 -4.72 15.80
N THR A 167 5.16 -3.73 16.19
CA THR A 167 5.58 -2.69 17.13
C THR A 167 5.09 -2.95 18.56
N ILE A 168 4.09 -3.80 18.77
CA ILE A 168 3.44 -4.01 20.08
C ILE A 168 4.40 -4.56 21.14
N GLN A 169 5.46 -5.26 20.72
CA GLN A 169 6.49 -5.81 21.62
C GLN A 169 7.53 -4.75 22.03
N LEU A 170 7.56 -3.59 21.39
CA LEU A 170 8.49 -2.51 21.74
C LEU A 170 8.03 -1.83 23.03
N PRO A 171 8.94 -1.57 23.98
CA PRO A 171 8.57 -1.00 25.29
C PRO A 171 7.97 0.40 25.19
N ARG A 172 8.28 1.13 24.11
CA ARG A 172 7.76 2.49 23.83
C ARG A 172 7.12 2.57 22.45
N SER A 173 6.33 1.56 22.09
CA SER A 173 5.68 1.50 20.77
C SER A 173 4.79 2.70 20.46
N TRP A 174 4.34 3.45 21.47
CA TRP A 174 3.63 4.73 21.32
C TRP A 174 4.45 5.80 20.57
N ILE A 175 5.78 5.70 20.54
CA ILE A 175 6.66 6.61 19.78
C ILE A 175 6.44 6.46 18.28
N VAL A 176 6.12 5.26 17.79
CA VAL A 176 5.96 5.00 16.35
C VAL A 176 4.86 5.87 15.73
N PRO A 177 3.59 5.83 16.19
CA PRO A 177 2.56 6.71 15.67
C PRO A 177 2.83 8.20 15.95
N THR A 178 3.54 8.53 17.04
CA THR A 178 3.94 9.92 17.33
C THR A 178 4.92 10.45 16.28
N LEU A 179 5.92 9.66 15.90
CA LEU A 179 6.87 10.01 14.85
C LEU A 179 6.17 10.09 13.49
N LEU A 180 5.23 9.19 13.19
CA LEU A 180 4.43 9.27 11.96
C LEU A 180 3.62 10.58 11.90
N ALA A 181 2.99 11.00 12.99
CA ALA A 181 2.32 12.29 13.08
C ALA A 181 3.30 13.46 12.89
N ALA A 182 4.44 13.44 13.57
CA ALA A 182 5.46 14.49 13.49
C ALA A 182 6.04 14.65 12.08
N VAL A 183 6.40 13.53 11.43
CA VAL A 183 6.85 13.51 10.03
C VAL A 183 5.77 14.09 9.11
N SER A 184 4.50 13.78 9.39
CA SER A 184 3.39 14.26 8.56
C SER A 184 3.12 15.76 8.70
N ILE A 185 3.40 16.32 9.86
CA ILE A 185 3.36 17.77 10.12
C ILE A 185 4.57 18.45 9.47
N PHE A 186 5.77 17.91 9.67
CA PHE A 186 7.00 18.44 9.08
C PHE A 186 6.91 18.52 7.56
N ALA A 187 6.38 17.47 6.93
CA ALA A 187 6.32 17.36 5.49
C ALA A 187 5.48 18.42 4.77
N VAL A 188 4.58 19.11 5.47
CA VAL A 188 3.74 20.18 4.90
C VAL A 188 4.22 21.57 5.28
N MET A 189 5.39 21.68 5.92
CA MET A 189 5.99 22.97 6.22
C MET A 189 6.45 23.68 4.94
N PRO A 190 6.37 25.02 4.90
CA PRO A 190 6.94 25.80 3.81
C PRO A 190 8.41 25.42 3.57
N GLY A 191 8.81 25.24 2.31
CA GLY A 191 10.17 24.84 1.92
C GLY A 191 10.41 23.33 1.81
N VAL A 192 9.45 22.49 2.21
CA VAL A 192 9.53 21.04 1.94
C VAL A 192 9.03 20.74 0.52
N PRO A 193 9.78 19.94 -0.28
CA PRO A 193 9.35 19.57 -1.63
C PRO A 193 7.99 18.90 -1.67
N GLU A 194 7.21 19.24 -2.69
CA GLU A 194 5.83 18.77 -2.86
C GLU A 194 5.73 17.24 -2.95
N SER A 195 6.75 16.58 -3.53
CA SER A 195 6.87 15.12 -3.57
C SER A 195 6.76 14.48 -2.20
N PHE A 196 7.43 15.03 -1.18
CA PHE A 196 7.38 14.54 0.20
C PHE A 196 6.15 15.01 0.95
N ALA A 197 5.72 16.25 0.70
CA ALA A 197 4.48 16.77 1.25
C ALA A 197 3.29 15.87 0.89
N ASN A 198 3.26 15.33 -0.33
CA ASN A 198 2.18 14.46 -0.79
C ASN A 198 2.05 13.18 0.03
N TYR A 199 3.14 12.47 0.36
CA TYR A 199 3.06 11.27 1.21
C TYR A 199 2.47 11.53 2.59
N ALA A 200 2.97 12.57 3.24
CA ALA A 200 2.48 13.00 4.52
C ALA A 200 1.03 13.47 4.49
N ARG A 201 0.50 13.84 3.31
CA ARG A 201 -0.92 14.14 3.15
C ARG A 201 -1.86 12.97 3.34
N TYR A 202 -1.35 11.75 3.27
CA TYR A 202 -2.13 10.54 3.43
C TYR A 202 -2.09 9.96 4.83
N VAL A 203 -1.18 10.40 5.70
CA VAL A 203 -1.14 10.00 7.11
C VAL A 203 -2.13 10.86 7.90
N PRO A 204 -3.23 10.28 8.42
CA PRO A 204 -4.24 11.07 9.14
C PRO A 204 -3.72 11.37 10.55
N ILE A 205 -3.41 12.63 10.83
CA ILE A 205 -2.81 13.05 12.10
C ILE A 205 -3.73 12.67 13.27
N GLY A 206 -5.06 12.87 13.15
CA GLY A 206 -6.01 12.42 14.16
C GLY A 206 -5.85 10.94 14.52
N LEU A 207 -5.79 10.04 13.52
CA LEU A 207 -5.58 8.60 13.75
C LEU A 207 -4.29 8.34 14.53
N MET A 208 -3.19 8.98 14.12
CA MET A 208 -1.89 8.79 14.76
C MET A 208 -1.85 9.31 16.21
N VAL A 209 -2.50 10.45 16.49
CA VAL A 209 -2.68 10.97 17.86
C VAL A 209 -3.48 9.97 18.71
N GLY A 210 -4.60 9.47 18.18
CA GLY A 210 -5.41 8.43 18.79
C GLY A 210 -4.61 7.18 19.17
N CYS A 211 -3.85 6.64 18.21
CA CYS A 211 -2.98 5.49 18.41
C CYS A 211 -1.91 5.74 19.47
N SER A 212 -1.28 6.92 19.43
CA SER A 212 -0.21 7.30 20.37
C SER A 212 -0.73 7.32 21.80
N VAL A 213 -1.86 7.98 22.05
CA VAL A 213 -2.46 8.05 23.39
C VAL A 213 -2.95 6.67 23.85
N ALA A 214 -3.53 5.85 22.97
CA ALA A 214 -3.95 4.50 23.33
C ALA A 214 -2.78 3.61 23.79
N LEU A 215 -1.66 3.61 23.07
CA LEU A 215 -0.47 2.86 23.46
C LEU A 215 0.18 3.44 24.71
N PHE A 216 0.26 4.77 24.82
CA PHE A 216 0.78 5.44 26.01
C PHE A 216 -0.02 5.05 27.27
N MET A 217 -1.35 5.12 27.22
CA MET A 217 -2.22 4.79 28.36
C MET A 217 -2.09 3.32 28.79
N ARG A 218 -1.67 2.42 27.89
CA ARG A 218 -1.46 1.00 28.18
C ARG A 218 -0.06 0.71 28.71
N LEU A 219 0.97 1.19 28.02
CA LEU A 219 2.37 0.90 28.33
C LEU A 219 2.87 1.71 29.53
N GLU A 220 2.42 2.96 29.66
CA GLU A 220 2.81 3.88 30.72
C GLU A 220 1.69 4.06 31.75
N ALA A 221 0.87 3.01 31.96
CA ALA A 221 -0.35 3.06 32.76
C ALA A 221 -0.14 3.51 34.22
N ARG A 222 1.08 3.34 34.75
CA ARG A 222 1.50 3.75 36.10
C ARG A 222 2.13 5.14 36.16
N SER A 223 2.46 5.75 35.01
CA SER A 223 3.05 7.08 34.96
C SER A 223 2.13 8.14 35.56
N ILE A 224 2.73 9.22 36.10
CA ILE A 224 1.98 10.35 36.65
C ILE A 224 1.03 10.96 35.60
N ILE A 225 1.48 11.04 34.35
CA ILE A 225 0.71 11.56 33.23
C ILE A 225 -0.54 10.69 32.97
N ALA A 226 -0.40 9.36 32.96
CA ALA A 226 -1.53 8.47 32.77
C ALA A 226 -2.55 8.56 33.92
N GLN A 227 -2.09 8.81 35.15
CA GLN A 227 -2.99 9.06 36.29
C GLN A 227 -3.72 10.40 36.16
N TRP A 228 -3.04 11.44 35.68
CA TRP A 228 -3.64 12.75 35.43
C TRP A 228 -4.74 12.69 34.36
N ILE A 229 -4.52 11.96 33.26
CA ILE A 229 -5.52 11.79 32.20
C ILE A 229 -6.81 11.12 32.74
N LYS A 230 -6.70 10.24 33.73
CA LYS A 230 -7.85 9.59 34.38
C LYS A 230 -8.61 10.52 35.33
N ALA A 231 -7.98 11.62 35.79
CA ALA A 231 -8.53 12.51 36.79
C ALA A 231 -9.69 13.36 36.22
N PRO A 232 -10.83 13.47 36.93
CA PRO A 232 -11.98 14.26 36.49
C PRO A 232 -11.66 15.72 36.16
N ALA A 233 -10.75 16.35 36.91
CA ALA A 233 -10.35 17.75 36.71
C ALA A 233 -9.70 17.96 35.34
N ILE A 234 -8.71 17.12 34.99
CA ILE A 234 -8.02 17.18 33.69
C ILE A 234 -8.99 16.92 32.55
N ARG A 235 -9.95 16.03 32.73
CA ARG A 235 -11.00 15.78 31.74
C ARG A 235 -11.90 16.99 31.50
N ASN A 236 -12.30 17.69 32.56
CA ASN A 236 -13.07 18.92 32.45
C ASN A 236 -12.26 20.01 31.74
N VAL A 237 -10.98 20.15 32.08
CA VAL A 237 -10.06 21.09 31.40
C VAL A 237 -9.94 20.73 29.92
N ALA A 238 -9.74 19.46 29.57
CA ALA A 238 -9.70 19.01 28.18
C ALA A 238 -11.01 19.30 27.43
N ALA A 239 -12.17 19.08 28.07
CA ALA A 239 -13.47 19.41 27.49
C ALA A 239 -13.63 20.92 27.25
N ILE A 240 -13.19 21.77 28.19
CA ILE A 240 -13.20 23.23 28.06
C ILE A 240 -12.27 23.65 26.93
N ILE A 241 -11.04 23.11 26.86
CA ILE A 241 -10.10 23.38 25.77
C ILE A 241 -10.71 22.99 24.43
N CYS A 242 -11.30 21.79 24.30
CA CYS A 242 -12.00 21.38 23.09
C CYS A 242 -13.10 22.38 22.71
N ALA A 243 -13.95 22.80 23.66
CA ALA A 243 -15.03 23.75 23.41
C ALA A 243 -14.50 25.13 22.98
N LEU A 244 -13.48 25.66 23.67
CA LEU A 244 -12.83 26.93 23.33
C LEU A 244 -12.20 26.87 21.93
N MET A 245 -11.52 25.78 21.61
CA MET A 245 -10.91 25.58 20.30
C MET A 245 -11.94 25.50 19.18
N LEU A 246 -13.05 24.80 19.40
CA LEU A 246 -14.17 24.76 18.45
C LEU A 246 -14.76 26.16 18.25
N ALA A 247 -14.95 26.93 19.33
CA ALA A 247 -15.46 28.30 19.25
C ALA A 247 -14.50 29.22 18.49
N VAL A 248 -13.20 29.18 18.80
CA VAL A 248 -12.17 29.97 18.09
C VAL A 248 -12.13 29.59 16.61
N LEU A 249 -12.22 28.29 16.29
CA LEU A 249 -12.23 27.82 14.92
C LEU A 249 -13.48 28.26 14.17
N ALA A 250 -14.67 28.20 14.79
CA ALA A 250 -15.92 28.68 14.22
C ALA A 250 -15.84 30.19 13.92
N ILE A 251 -15.37 31.00 14.86
CA ILE A 251 -15.19 32.44 14.67
C ILE A 251 -14.18 32.73 13.54
N ARG A 252 -13.05 32.00 13.52
CA ARG A 252 -12.04 32.17 12.47
C ARG A 252 -12.56 31.78 11.09
N THR A 253 -13.21 30.63 10.95
CA THR A 253 -13.80 30.17 9.68
C THR A 253 -14.87 31.13 9.17
N GLU A 254 -15.66 31.73 10.07
CA GLU A 254 -16.67 32.72 9.69
C GLU A 254 -16.07 34.03 9.21
N ARG A 255 -15.01 34.52 9.87
CA ARG A 255 -14.40 35.82 9.58
C ARG A 255 -13.38 35.80 8.43
N PHE A 256 -12.62 34.72 8.30
CA PHE A 256 -11.45 34.66 7.40
C PHE A 256 -11.58 33.58 6.31
N GLY A 257 -12.74 32.92 6.20
CA GLY A 257 -12.96 31.83 5.25
C GLY A 257 -12.37 30.50 5.73
N ASP A 258 -12.51 29.47 4.89
CA ASP A 258 -12.09 28.11 5.23
C ASP A 258 -10.54 28.00 5.33
N PRO A 259 -9.97 27.63 6.49
CA PRO A 259 -8.56 27.30 6.64
C PRO A 259 -8.05 26.24 5.67
N ALA A 260 -8.94 25.43 5.06
CA ALA A 260 -8.59 24.50 3.98
C ALA A 260 -7.91 25.19 2.78
N THR A 261 -8.11 26.50 2.60
CA THR A 261 -7.38 27.32 1.61
C THR A 261 -5.88 27.48 1.93
N ARG A 262 -5.44 27.13 3.15
CA ARG A 262 -4.04 27.14 3.59
C ARG A 262 -3.65 25.76 4.15
N PRO A 263 -3.28 24.79 3.28
CA PRO A 263 -3.06 23.39 3.67
C PRO A 263 -2.06 23.19 4.81
N TRP A 264 -0.97 23.96 4.83
CA TRP A 264 0.04 23.91 5.90
C TRP A 264 -0.51 24.38 7.25
N ALA A 265 -1.29 25.46 7.26
CA ALA A 265 -1.85 26.02 8.48
C ALA A 265 -2.85 25.04 9.11
N ASN A 266 -3.74 24.45 8.30
CA ASN A 266 -4.70 23.46 8.78
C ASN A 266 -4.00 22.27 9.48
N ARG A 267 -2.97 21.71 8.83
CA ARG A 267 -2.19 20.58 9.36
C ARG A 267 -1.50 20.87 10.70
N VAL A 268 -0.96 22.07 10.87
CA VAL A 268 -0.33 22.49 12.14
C VAL A 268 -1.36 22.63 13.26
N PHE A 269 -2.59 23.01 12.91
CA PHE A 269 -3.68 23.10 13.88
C PHE A 269 -4.31 21.74 14.23
N VAL A 270 -4.20 20.71 13.38
CA VAL A 270 -4.77 19.37 13.64
C VAL A 270 -4.40 18.80 15.01
N PRO A 271 -3.11 18.73 15.39
CA PRO A 271 -2.70 18.24 16.70
C PRO A 271 -3.32 19.02 17.86
N LEU A 272 -3.52 20.34 17.69
CA LEU A 272 -4.00 21.19 18.78
C LEU A 272 -5.40 20.77 19.23
N TYR A 273 -6.26 20.30 18.33
CA TYR A 273 -7.60 19.83 18.68
C TYR A 273 -7.68 18.31 18.82
N ALA A 274 -6.94 17.54 18.02
CA ALA A 274 -6.92 16.09 18.11
C ALA A 274 -6.40 15.60 19.47
N PHE A 275 -5.40 16.27 20.04
CA PHE A 275 -4.77 15.84 21.28
C PHE A 275 -5.67 16.04 22.53
N PRO A 276 -6.23 17.24 22.81
CA PRO A 276 -7.20 17.41 23.90
C PRO A 276 -8.45 16.53 23.74
N PHE A 277 -8.93 16.36 22.51
CA PHE A 277 -10.05 15.48 22.21
C PHE A 277 -9.74 14.01 22.51
N THR A 278 -8.54 13.54 22.16
CA THR A 278 -8.09 12.19 22.47
C THR A 278 -7.89 11.99 23.98
N ILE A 279 -7.40 13.01 24.71
CA ILE A 279 -7.34 12.97 26.18
C ILE A 279 -8.74 12.83 26.77
N LEU A 280 -9.73 13.56 26.24
CA LEU A 280 -11.12 13.46 26.68
C LEU A 280 -11.65 12.02 26.49
N ILE A 281 -11.41 11.41 25.32
CA ILE A 281 -11.78 10.01 25.01
C ILE A 281 -11.06 9.03 25.95
N ALA A 282 -9.75 9.19 26.13
CA ALA A 282 -8.95 8.33 27.00
C ALA A 282 -9.44 8.39 28.46
N GLY A 283 -9.80 9.58 28.93
CA GLY A 283 -10.44 9.79 30.22
C GLY A 283 -11.83 9.15 30.33
N MET A 284 -12.64 9.14 29.26
CA MET A 284 -13.93 8.41 29.23
C MET A 284 -13.74 6.90 29.31
N TRP A 285 -12.67 6.39 28.71
CA TRP A 285 -12.36 4.97 28.66
C TRP A 285 -11.78 4.45 29.99
N TYR A 286 -10.80 5.15 30.56
CA TYR A 286 -10.04 4.68 31.74
C TYR A 286 -10.40 5.37 33.06
N GLY A 287 -11.09 6.51 33.03
CA GLY A 287 -11.39 7.33 34.20
C GLY A 287 -12.78 7.10 34.79
N THR A 288 -13.05 7.74 35.93
CA THR A 288 -14.38 7.75 36.56
C THR A 288 -15.35 8.62 35.78
N ALA A 289 -16.64 8.25 35.75
CA ALA A 289 -17.66 9.01 35.05
C ALA A 289 -17.83 10.43 35.63
N THR A 290 -17.88 11.42 34.75
CA THR A 290 -18.05 12.84 35.05
C THR A 290 -19.46 13.32 34.68
N ARG A 291 -19.76 14.61 34.90
CA ARG A 291 -20.99 15.23 34.40
C ARG A 291 -21.04 15.25 32.87
N VAL A 292 -19.89 15.43 32.22
CA VAL A 292 -19.76 15.39 30.76
C VAL A 292 -20.13 14.01 30.21
N ASP A 293 -19.69 12.92 30.86
CA ASP A 293 -20.07 11.56 30.48
C ASP A 293 -21.59 11.35 30.54
N ARG A 294 -22.23 11.84 31.61
CA ARG A 294 -23.68 11.72 31.80
C ARG A 294 -24.45 12.47 30.72
N TRP A 295 -24.03 13.70 30.41
CA TRP A 295 -24.65 14.48 29.34
C TRP A 295 -24.47 13.81 27.98
N LEU A 296 -23.30 13.27 27.69
CA LEU A 296 -23.05 12.54 26.43
C LEU A 296 -23.80 11.21 26.34
N SER A 297 -24.20 10.63 27.48
CA SER A 297 -24.90 9.34 27.55
C SER A 297 -26.42 9.47 27.48
N VAL A 298 -26.97 10.68 27.26
CA VAL A 298 -28.42 10.86 27.10
C VAL A 298 -28.92 10.05 25.90
N ARG A 299 -30.09 9.43 26.04
CA ARG A 299 -30.62 8.46 25.06
C ARG A 299 -30.66 8.98 23.61
N PRO A 300 -31.10 10.22 23.33
CA PRO A 300 -31.13 10.72 21.95
C PRO A 300 -29.73 10.80 21.35
N LEU A 301 -28.77 11.33 22.10
CA LEU A 301 -27.40 11.50 21.62
C LEU A 301 -26.69 10.15 21.46
N ALA A 302 -26.88 9.24 22.41
CA ALA A 302 -26.38 7.87 22.30
C ALA A 302 -26.95 7.15 21.07
N TYR A 303 -28.25 7.33 20.77
CA TYR A 303 -28.89 6.74 19.60
C TYR A 303 -28.29 7.27 18.29
N LEU A 304 -28.14 8.58 18.16
CA LEU A 304 -27.48 9.20 17.01
C LEU A 304 -26.05 8.69 16.83
N GLY A 305 -25.34 8.44 17.94
CA GLY A 305 -24.02 7.85 17.94
C GLY A 305 -23.98 6.43 17.38
N MET A 306 -24.98 5.60 17.72
CA MET A 306 -25.09 4.23 17.20
C MET A 306 -25.31 4.19 15.68
N ILE A 307 -26.11 5.11 15.14
CA ILE A 307 -26.41 5.19 13.69
C ILE A 307 -25.47 6.14 12.93
N SER A 308 -24.40 6.63 13.58
CA SER A 308 -23.52 7.67 13.03
C SER A 308 -22.83 7.30 11.72
N TYR A 309 -22.61 5.99 11.47
CA TYR A 309 -22.05 5.53 10.20
C TYR A 309 -23.01 5.79 9.03
N GLY A 310 -24.27 5.36 9.15
CA GLY A 310 -25.32 5.67 8.17
C GLY A 310 -25.53 7.18 8.02
N LEU A 311 -25.58 7.93 9.13
CA LEU A 311 -25.73 9.39 9.09
C LEU A 311 -24.61 10.05 8.27
N TYR A 312 -23.36 9.65 8.51
CA TYR A 312 -22.22 10.13 7.76
C TYR A 312 -22.27 9.66 6.30
N LEU A 313 -22.71 8.45 6.00
CA LEU A 313 -22.70 7.97 4.61
C LEU A 313 -23.79 8.62 3.74
N TYR A 314 -25.00 8.78 4.28
CA TYR A 314 -26.16 9.23 3.50
C TYR A 314 -26.37 10.74 3.48
N HIS A 315 -25.67 11.53 4.32
CA HIS A 315 -25.95 12.96 4.38
C HIS A 315 -25.68 13.71 3.06
N MET A 316 -24.53 13.55 2.41
CA MET A 316 -24.20 14.29 1.18
C MET A 316 -25.21 14.10 0.03
N PRO A 317 -25.59 12.87 -0.37
CA PRO A 317 -26.60 12.72 -1.42
C PRO A 317 -27.93 13.38 -1.03
N LEU A 318 -28.34 13.28 0.24
CA LEU A 318 -29.58 13.90 0.73
C LEU A 318 -29.50 15.42 0.81
N VAL A 319 -28.35 16.00 1.15
CA VAL A 319 -28.11 17.44 1.07
C VAL A 319 -28.33 17.91 -0.38
N ASN A 320 -27.76 17.20 -1.35
CA ASN A 320 -27.89 17.58 -2.77
C ASN A 320 -29.32 17.40 -3.29
N MET A 321 -29.97 16.28 -2.95
CA MET A 321 -31.35 16.01 -3.36
C MET A 321 -32.31 17.05 -2.80
N THR A 322 -32.16 17.42 -1.52
CA THR A 322 -33.05 18.42 -0.90
C THR A 322 -32.78 19.83 -1.40
N LYS A 323 -31.53 20.30 -1.38
CA LYS A 323 -31.20 21.65 -1.87
C LYS A 323 -31.46 21.79 -3.38
N GLY A 324 -30.95 20.87 -4.19
CA GLY A 324 -31.16 20.89 -5.64
C GLY A 324 -32.62 20.72 -6.03
N GLY A 325 -33.34 19.80 -5.36
CA GLY A 325 -34.76 19.56 -5.60
C GLY A 325 -35.64 20.78 -5.28
N PHE A 326 -35.37 21.50 -4.18
CA PHE A 326 -36.12 22.71 -3.85
C PHE A 326 -35.75 23.90 -4.73
N VAL A 327 -34.49 24.02 -5.18
CA VAL A 327 -34.12 25.02 -6.20
C VAL A 327 -34.87 24.78 -7.50
N LEU A 328 -34.98 23.52 -7.94
CA LEU A 328 -35.78 23.17 -9.11
C LEU A 328 -37.27 23.45 -8.89
N LEU A 329 -37.82 23.10 -7.73
CA LEU A 329 -39.23 23.38 -7.39
C LEU A 329 -39.52 24.88 -7.43
N GLU A 330 -38.65 25.71 -6.85
CA GLU A 330 -38.75 27.16 -6.85
C GLU A 330 -38.69 27.72 -8.28
N ALA A 331 -37.79 27.21 -9.11
CA ALA A 331 -37.69 27.59 -10.52
C ALA A 331 -38.94 27.24 -11.36
N HIS A 332 -39.62 26.12 -11.05
CA HIS A 332 -40.81 25.67 -11.81
C HIS A 332 -42.13 26.21 -11.27
N THR A 333 -42.23 26.49 -9.97
CA THR A 333 -43.50 26.83 -9.29
C THR A 333 -43.53 28.25 -8.73
N GLY A 334 -42.38 28.93 -8.63
CA GLY A 334 -42.25 30.22 -7.96
C GLY A 334 -42.39 30.15 -6.43
N ILE A 335 -42.55 28.95 -5.85
CA ILE A 335 -42.70 28.77 -4.40
C ILE A 335 -41.32 28.80 -3.75
N HIS A 336 -41.03 29.88 -3.04
CA HIS A 336 -39.81 29.99 -2.23
C HIS A 336 -39.89 29.08 -0.99
N VAL A 337 -39.07 28.04 -0.97
CA VAL A 337 -38.97 27.14 0.18
C VAL A 337 -37.97 27.71 1.19
N ARG A 338 -38.44 28.02 2.40
CA ARG A 338 -37.59 28.60 3.45
C ARG A 338 -36.48 27.61 3.86
N PHE A 339 -35.25 28.11 4.02
CA PHE A 339 -34.06 27.35 4.45
C PHE A 339 -34.32 26.39 5.62
N VAL A 340 -35.09 26.85 6.63
CA VAL A 340 -35.43 26.05 7.81
C VAL A 340 -36.26 24.81 7.46
N PHE A 341 -37.22 24.94 6.54
CA PHE A 341 -38.03 23.81 6.09
C PHE A 341 -37.16 22.78 5.34
N THR A 342 -36.30 23.24 4.43
CA THR A 342 -35.33 22.38 3.74
C THR A 342 -34.43 21.63 4.72
N ALA A 343 -33.96 22.30 5.76
CA ALA A 343 -33.13 21.70 6.81
C ALA A 343 -33.86 20.60 7.59
N ILE A 344 -35.13 20.84 7.94
CA ILE A 344 -35.96 19.87 8.66
C ILE A 344 -36.20 18.63 7.81
N VAL A 345 -36.60 18.80 6.54
CA VAL A 345 -36.84 17.68 5.62
C VAL A 345 -35.56 16.88 5.40
N PHE A 346 -34.43 17.56 5.16
CA PHE A 346 -33.12 16.94 5.03
C PHE A 346 -32.74 16.10 6.26
N LEU A 347 -32.86 16.68 7.45
CA LEU A 347 -32.52 15.99 8.69
C LEU A 347 -33.44 14.79 8.93
N ALA A 348 -34.74 14.95 8.70
CA ALA A 348 -35.73 13.87 8.85
C ALA A 348 -35.44 12.70 7.90
N LEU A 349 -35.16 12.97 6.61
CA LEU A 349 -34.80 11.94 5.64
C LEU A 349 -33.49 11.24 6.01
N THR A 350 -32.48 12.01 6.40
CA THR A 350 -31.16 11.46 6.79
C THR A 350 -31.28 10.56 8.01
N LEU A 351 -32.04 10.98 9.03
CA LEU A 351 -32.31 10.19 10.22
C LEU A 351 -33.11 8.93 9.88
N ALA A 352 -34.16 9.04 9.07
CA ALA A 352 -35.01 7.91 8.70
C ALA A 352 -34.21 6.84 7.93
N ILE A 353 -33.50 7.23 6.87
CA ILE A 353 -32.72 6.31 6.03
C ILE A 353 -31.61 5.66 6.86
N SER A 354 -30.90 6.43 7.68
CA SER A 354 -29.83 5.89 8.53
C SER A 354 -30.37 4.91 9.59
N SER A 355 -31.53 5.21 10.16
CA SER A 355 -32.18 4.34 11.16
C SER A 355 -32.68 3.03 10.55
N LEU A 356 -33.24 3.09 9.34
CA LEU A 356 -33.67 1.91 8.57
C LEU A 356 -32.45 1.07 8.19
N SER A 357 -31.41 1.70 7.61
CA SER A 357 -30.17 1.03 7.21
C SER A 357 -29.50 0.33 8.41
N TYR A 358 -29.42 1.01 9.56
CA TYR A 358 -28.90 0.41 10.78
C TYR A 358 -29.71 -0.80 11.24
N SER A 359 -31.04 -0.71 11.21
CA SER A 359 -31.93 -1.74 11.74
C SER A 359 -31.96 -2.99 10.87
N PHE A 360 -31.99 -2.83 9.55
CA PHE A 360 -32.17 -3.91 8.59
C PHE A 360 -30.86 -4.46 8.01
N ILE A 361 -29.77 -3.67 7.98
CA ILE A 361 -28.51 -4.07 7.36
C ILE A 361 -27.40 -4.16 8.42
N GLU A 362 -27.07 -3.06 9.11
CA GLU A 362 -25.92 -3.04 10.05
C GLU A 362 -26.10 -4.02 11.20
N ARG A 363 -27.25 -3.94 11.89
CA ARG A 363 -27.47 -4.68 13.13
C ARG A 363 -27.42 -6.20 12.93
N PRO A 364 -28.01 -6.81 11.88
CA PRO A 364 -27.82 -8.23 11.58
C PRO A 364 -26.36 -8.61 11.33
N LEU A 365 -25.63 -7.84 10.53
CA LEU A 365 -24.22 -8.12 10.20
C LEU A 365 -23.29 -7.97 11.40
N LEU A 366 -23.54 -6.97 12.25
CA LEU A 366 -22.84 -6.79 13.53
C LEU A 366 -23.05 -7.97 14.48
N ARG A 367 -24.22 -8.62 14.46
CA ARG A 367 -24.46 -9.85 15.25
C ARG A 367 -23.62 -11.02 14.72
N ILE A 368 -23.49 -11.16 13.40
CA ILE A 368 -22.62 -12.17 12.78
C ILE A 368 -21.15 -11.91 13.18
N GLY A 369 -20.71 -10.66 13.15
CA GLY A 369 -19.36 -10.26 13.54
C GLY A 369 -18.96 -10.68 14.97
N LYS A 370 -19.92 -10.83 15.89
CA LYS A 370 -19.65 -11.32 17.26
C LYS A 370 -19.08 -12.74 17.30
N ARG A 371 -19.35 -13.56 16.28
CA ARG A 371 -18.82 -14.94 16.15
C ARG A 371 -17.32 -14.97 15.89
N PHE A 372 -16.75 -13.89 15.37
CA PHE A 372 -15.33 -13.78 15.06
C PHE A 372 -14.57 -13.05 16.18
N ARG A 373 -15.03 -13.12 17.44
CA ARG A 373 -14.25 -12.57 18.56
C ARG A 373 -13.14 -13.55 18.94
N PRO A 374 -11.94 -13.05 19.29
CA PRO A 374 -10.87 -13.92 19.78
C PRO A 374 -11.31 -14.57 21.09
N HIS A 375 -10.92 -15.82 21.29
CA HIS A 375 -11.10 -16.53 22.57
C HIS A 375 -9.80 -16.45 23.37
N PRO A 376 -9.87 -16.19 24.69
CA PRO A 376 -8.69 -16.26 25.56
C PRO A 376 -8.02 -17.63 25.42
N VAL A 377 -6.70 -17.62 25.26
CA VAL A 377 -5.92 -18.86 25.20
C VAL A 377 -5.92 -19.47 26.60
N THR A 378 -6.27 -20.75 26.74
CA THR A 378 -6.19 -21.41 28.05
C THR A 378 -4.71 -21.55 28.48
N PRO A 379 -4.38 -21.52 29.78
CA PRO A 379 -2.99 -21.54 30.24
C PRO A 379 -2.15 -22.68 29.64
N GLY A 380 -2.74 -23.86 29.43
CA GLY A 380 -2.05 -25.00 28.80
C GLY A 380 -1.76 -24.82 27.30
N GLU A 381 -2.61 -24.11 26.56
CA GLU A 381 -2.37 -23.79 25.14
C GLU A 381 -1.31 -22.68 24.97
N ALA A 382 -1.22 -21.76 25.95
CA ALA A 382 -0.19 -20.72 25.96
C ALA A 382 1.20 -21.31 26.19
N GLU A 383 1.31 -22.29 27.09
CA GLU A 383 2.56 -23.00 27.38
C GLU A 383 3.08 -23.78 26.16
N ILE A 384 2.18 -24.47 25.44
CA ILE A 384 2.48 -25.15 24.16
C ILE A 384 2.90 -24.13 23.09
N ALA A 385 2.19 -23.01 22.95
CA ALA A 385 2.51 -21.96 21.97
C ALA A 385 3.85 -21.24 22.25
N THR A 386 4.26 -21.14 23.53
CA THR A 386 5.58 -20.61 23.92
C THR A 386 6.69 -21.65 23.83
N ALA A 387 6.40 -22.93 24.13
CA ALA A 387 7.36 -24.04 24.04
C ALA A 387 7.66 -24.43 22.58
N GLU A 388 6.72 -24.21 21.66
CA GLU A 388 6.91 -24.41 20.22
C GLU A 388 7.77 -23.34 19.54
N LEU A 389 8.24 -22.29 20.25
CA LEU A 389 9.24 -21.37 19.71
C LEU A 389 10.64 -21.94 19.96
N PRO A 390 11.30 -22.57 18.98
CA PRO A 390 12.65 -23.05 19.17
C PRO A 390 13.56 -21.83 19.34
N PRO A 391 14.63 -21.94 20.16
CA PRO A 391 15.65 -20.91 20.21
C PRO A 391 16.16 -20.59 18.79
N VAL A 392 16.47 -19.31 18.57
CA VAL A 392 16.93 -18.70 17.31
C VAL A 392 18.06 -19.49 16.61
N ALA A 393 18.73 -20.38 17.33
CA ALA A 393 19.87 -21.17 16.90
C ALA A 393 19.54 -22.46 16.10
N MET A 394 18.30 -22.97 16.07
CA MET A 394 17.97 -24.20 15.33
C MET A 394 16.90 -24.01 14.26
N ALA A 395 17.16 -23.10 13.30
CA ALA A 395 16.50 -23.20 12.01
C ALA A 395 17.05 -24.44 11.29
N THR A 396 16.35 -25.56 11.45
CA THR A 396 16.62 -26.81 10.74
C THR A 396 16.82 -26.53 9.26
N LYS A 397 17.92 -27.09 8.74
CA LYS A 397 18.39 -27.00 7.36
C LYS A 397 17.37 -27.72 6.47
N VAL A 398 16.24 -27.08 6.16
CA VAL A 398 15.36 -27.54 5.08
C VAL A 398 16.19 -27.40 3.81
N SER A 399 16.75 -28.52 3.35
CA SER A 399 17.46 -28.62 2.07
C SER A 399 16.44 -28.48 0.94
N GLY A 400 15.95 -27.27 0.70
CA GLY A 400 15.22 -26.98 -0.51
C GLY A 400 16.18 -27.11 -1.68
N GLN A 401 15.92 -28.06 -2.59
CA GLN A 401 16.61 -28.13 -3.87
C GLN A 401 16.54 -26.76 -4.54
N ARG A 402 17.70 -26.19 -4.85
CA ARG A 402 17.78 -24.93 -5.59
C ARG A 402 17.58 -25.23 -7.07
N PHE A 403 16.59 -24.61 -7.69
CA PHE A 403 16.33 -24.74 -9.12
C PHE A 403 17.28 -23.83 -9.90
N HIS A 404 18.41 -24.37 -10.36
CA HIS A 404 19.41 -23.63 -11.16
C HIS A 404 18.82 -22.99 -12.42
N GLN A 405 17.77 -23.58 -12.97
CA GLN A 405 17.05 -23.05 -14.12
C GLN A 405 16.37 -21.72 -13.83
N LEU A 406 15.92 -21.50 -12.59
CA LEU A 406 15.36 -20.22 -12.18
C LEU A 406 16.44 -19.14 -12.09
N ASP A 407 17.67 -19.50 -11.70
CA ASP A 407 18.82 -18.58 -11.77
C ASP A 407 19.13 -18.25 -13.24
N GLY A 408 19.09 -19.22 -14.14
CA GLY A 408 19.22 -18.98 -15.59
C GLY A 408 18.15 -18.04 -16.16
N LEU A 409 16.89 -18.17 -15.71
CA LEU A 409 15.82 -17.24 -16.08
C LEU A 409 16.05 -15.82 -15.52
N ARG A 410 16.62 -15.70 -14.31
CA ARG A 410 17.03 -14.40 -13.76
C ARG A 410 18.16 -13.76 -14.57
N ALA A 411 19.08 -14.57 -15.10
CA ALA A 411 20.14 -14.09 -15.99
C ALA A 411 19.56 -13.56 -17.31
N LEU A 412 18.60 -14.28 -17.90
CA LEU A 412 17.88 -13.83 -19.09
C LEU A 412 17.15 -12.51 -18.83
N ALA A 413 16.39 -12.43 -17.73
CA ALA A 413 15.69 -11.23 -17.31
C ALA A 413 16.63 -10.02 -17.17
N ALA A 414 17.74 -10.18 -16.45
CA ALA A 414 18.72 -9.10 -16.26
C ALA A 414 19.36 -8.66 -17.59
N THR A 415 19.68 -9.62 -18.46
CA THR A 415 20.29 -9.34 -19.77
C THR A 415 19.34 -8.56 -20.67
N LEU A 416 18.06 -8.94 -20.71
CA LEU A 416 17.04 -8.22 -21.48
C LEU A 416 16.96 -6.75 -21.05
N VAL A 417 16.90 -6.48 -19.74
CA VAL A 417 16.85 -5.11 -19.18
C VAL A 417 18.11 -4.31 -19.50
N VAL A 418 19.30 -4.92 -19.36
CA VAL A 418 20.57 -4.24 -19.67
C VAL A 418 20.65 -3.91 -21.17
N VAL A 419 20.31 -4.85 -22.05
CA VAL A 419 20.25 -4.63 -23.51
C VAL A 419 19.24 -3.53 -23.86
N HIS A 420 18.11 -3.48 -23.13
CA HIS A 420 17.11 -2.43 -23.27
C HIS A 420 17.70 -1.03 -23.11
N HIS A 421 18.41 -0.80 -22.00
CA HIS A 421 18.98 0.51 -21.70
C HIS A 421 20.23 0.85 -22.51
N LEU A 422 21.05 -0.14 -22.89
CA LEU A 422 22.25 0.10 -23.70
C LEU A 422 21.92 0.48 -25.15
N CYS A 423 20.96 -0.21 -25.78
CA CYS A 423 20.80 -0.15 -27.23
C CYS A 423 19.34 0.00 -27.68
N THR A 424 18.47 -0.91 -27.27
CA THR A 424 17.18 -1.06 -27.97
C THR A 424 16.16 0.02 -27.64
N ALA A 425 16.25 0.67 -26.47
CA ALA A 425 15.44 1.87 -26.19
C ALA A 425 15.74 3.01 -27.18
N SER A 426 17.02 3.30 -27.44
CA SER A 426 17.43 4.34 -28.40
C SER A 426 17.06 3.96 -29.84
N LEU A 427 17.21 2.68 -30.20
CA LEU A 427 16.81 2.16 -31.50
C LEU A 427 15.30 2.29 -31.71
N ALA A 428 14.49 1.94 -30.70
CA ALA A 428 13.04 2.04 -30.76
C ALA A 428 12.58 3.49 -30.96
N THR A 429 13.15 4.46 -30.22
CA THR A 429 12.86 5.88 -30.44
C THR A 429 13.18 6.32 -31.87
N THR A 430 14.30 5.86 -32.42
CA THR A 430 14.70 6.16 -33.80
C THR A 430 13.75 5.56 -34.82
N LEU A 431 13.31 4.31 -34.62
CA LEU A 431 12.35 3.64 -35.48
C LEU A 431 10.97 4.29 -35.44
N ALA A 432 10.51 4.70 -34.26
CA ALA A 432 9.25 5.41 -34.08
C ALA A 432 9.29 6.77 -34.82
N ALA A 433 10.38 7.52 -34.70
CA ALA A 433 10.57 8.78 -35.43
C ALA A 433 10.57 8.62 -36.96
N LYS A 434 10.94 7.43 -37.46
CA LYS A 434 10.88 7.07 -38.89
C LYS A 434 9.52 6.48 -39.33
N GLY A 435 8.51 6.50 -38.48
CA GLY A 435 7.17 5.99 -38.79
C GLY A 435 6.99 4.48 -38.57
N HIS A 436 8.00 3.76 -38.06
CA HIS A 436 7.93 2.32 -37.79
C HIS A 436 7.45 2.03 -36.36
N ALA A 437 6.27 2.55 -35.98
CA ALA A 437 5.74 2.47 -34.62
C ALA A 437 5.58 1.03 -34.09
N PHE A 438 5.09 0.11 -34.93
CA PHE A 438 4.95 -1.31 -34.55
C PHE A 438 6.30 -1.94 -34.18
N LEU A 439 7.32 -1.76 -35.03
CA LEU A 439 8.65 -2.33 -34.80
C LEU A 439 9.34 -1.67 -33.60
N ALA A 440 9.16 -0.36 -33.42
CA ALA A 440 9.61 0.37 -32.24
C ALA A 440 9.01 -0.22 -30.96
N ASN A 441 7.70 -0.43 -30.91
CA ASN A 441 7.01 -1.01 -29.77
C ASN A 441 7.44 -2.46 -29.53
N ALA A 442 7.54 -3.27 -30.58
CA ALA A 442 7.97 -4.67 -30.48
C ALA A 442 9.37 -4.77 -29.86
N ILE A 443 10.34 -4.00 -30.36
CA ILE A 443 11.72 -4.01 -29.86
C ILE A 443 11.80 -3.47 -28.42
N ALA A 444 11.15 -2.32 -28.15
CA ALA A 444 11.19 -1.68 -26.84
C ALA A 444 10.59 -2.59 -25.76
N THR A 445 9.37 -3.09 -26.00
CA THR A 445 8.65 -3.90 -25.01
C THR A 445 9.24 -5.29 -24.84
N THR A 446 9.74 -5.94 -25.90
CA THR A 446 10.38 -7.27 -25.81
C THR A 446 11.68 -7.27 -25.01
N THR A 447 12.45 -6.18 -25.08
CA THR A 447 13.69 -6.07 -24.30
C THR A 447 13.43 -5.53 -22.89
N ALA A 448 12.46 -4.64 -22.73
CA ALA A 448 12.02 -4.20 -21.41
C ALA A 448 11.35 -5.33 -20.60
N SER A 449 10.79 -6.34 -21.27
CA SER A 449 9.97 -7.38 -20.63
C SER A 449 10.72 -8.32 -19.68
N GLY A 450 12.05 -8.18 -19.56
CA GLY A 450 12.81 -8.80 -18.48
C GLY A 450 12.28 -8.45 -17.08
N VAL A 451 11.64 -7.28 -16.91
CA VAL A 451 10.99 -6.89 -15.64
C VAL A 451 9.79 -7.79 -15.32
N GLU A 452 8.93 -8.08 -16.30
CA GLU A 452 7.79 -8.97 -16.18
C GLU A 452 8.25 -10.37 -15.76
N LEU A 453 9.34 -10.87 -16.35
CA LEU A 453 9.93 -12.14 -15.95
C LEU A 453 10.40 -12.12 -14.50
N PHE A 454 11.03 -11.03 -14.02
CA PHE A 454 11.37 -10.90 -12.60
C PHE A 454 10.14 -10.94 -11.69
N PHE A 455 9.02 -10.33 -12.09
CA PHE A 455 7.80 -10.35 -11.28
C PHE A 455 7.12 -11.72 -11.25
N VAL A 456 7.09 -12.45 -12.38
CA VAL A 456 6.63 -13.86 -12.41
C VAL A 456 7.51 -14.72 -11.50
N LEU A 457 8.84 -14.59 -11.61
CA LEU A 457 9.79 -15.31 -10.75
C LEU A 457 9.61 -14.96 -9.27
N SER A 458 9.34 -13.70 -8.95
CA SER A 458 9.08 -13.24 -7.59
C SER A 458 7.85 -13.91 -6.99
N GLY A 459 6.75 -14.00 -7.74
CA GLY A 459 5.54 -14.71 -7.29
C GLY A 459 5.83 -16.18 -6.91
N VAL A 460 6.65 -16.87 -7.69
CA VAL A 460 7.06 -18.26 -7.39
C VAL A 460 8.00 -18.31 -6.19
N LEU A 461 9.12 -17.59 -6.25
CA LEU A 461 10.24 -17.71 -5.30
C LEU A 461 9.89 -17.21 -3.90
N LEU A 462 8.98 -16.24 -3.79
CA LEU A 462 8.60 -15.67 -2.50
C LEU A 462 7.58 -16.53 -1.76
N LEU A 463 6.62 -17.14 -2.46
CA LEU A 463 5.52 -17.88 -1.83
C LEU A 463 5.78 -19.38 -1.72
N ARG A 464 6.42 -20.00 -2.71
CA ARG A 464 6.60 -21.46 -2.81
C ARG A 464 7.21 -22.09 -1.55
N PRO A 465 8.25 -21.51 -0.91
CA PRO A 465 8.82 -22.07 0.31
C PRO A 465 7.82 -22.16 1.48
N TYR A 466 6.86 -21.24 1.56
CA TYR A 466 5.89 -21.20 2.66
C TYR A 466 4.68 -22.08 2.34
N VAL A 467 4.09 -21.89 1.15
CA VAL A 467 2.86 -22.58 0.76
C VAL A 467 3.06 -24.10 0.65
N ARG A 468 4.23 -24.57 0.20
CA ARG A 468 4.52 -26.01 0.09
C ARG A 468 5.06 -26.65 1.36
N SER A 469 5.67 -25.86 2.26
CA SER A 469 6.17 -26.41 3.53
C SER A 469 5.05 -26.82 4.48
N GLY A 470 3.82 -26.34 4.26
CA GLY A 470 2.69 -26.51 5.18
C GLY A 470 2.87 -25.78 6.52
N ARG A 471 3.97 -25.04 6.72
CA ARG A 471 4.25 -24.35 7.98
C ARG A 471 3.69 -22.92 7.97
N PRO A 472 3.11 -22.47 9.09
CA PRO A 472 2.65 -21.09 9.20
C PRO A 472 3.84 -20.12 9.08
N MET A 473 3.68 -19.13 8.20
CA MET A 473 4.69 -18.10 7.98
C MET A 473 4.78 -17.17 9.18
N GLN A 474 6.00 -16.77 9.55
CA GLN A 474 6.25 -15.70 10.52
C GLN A 474 6.57 -14.40 9.77
N PRO A 475 5.62 -13.45 9.65
CA PRO A 475 5.78 -12.27 8.80
C PRO A 475 7.00 -11.43 9.16
N GLY A 476 7.29 -11.28 10.46
CA GLY A 476 8.41 -10.46 10.94
C GLY A 476 9.76 -11.03 10.54
N ARG A 477 9.96 -12.35 10.69
CA ARG A 477 11.19 -13.03 10.24
C ARG A 477 11.35 -12.95 8.73
N TYR A 478 10.27 -13.10 7.97
CA TYR A 478 10.30 -12.96 6.52
C TYR A 478 10.72 -11.55 6.10
N LEU A 479 10.06 -10.51 6.61
CA LEU A 479 10.36 -9.12 6.27
C LEU A 479 11.79 -8.75 6.65
N TYR A 480 12.24 -9.15 7.85
CA TYR A 480 13.62 -8.97 8.28
C TYR A 480 14.62 -9.65 7.33
N ALA A 481 14.34 -10.88 6.92
CA ALA A 481 15.19 -11.59 5.96
C ALA A 481 15.25 -10.89 4.60
N ARG A 482 14.14 -10.28 4.15
CA ARG A 482 14.08 -9.48 2.91
C ARG A 482 14.88 -8.20 3.05
N VAL A 483 14.64 -7.41 4.09
CA VAL A 483 15.38 -6.16 4.36
C VAL A 483 16.88 -6.45 4.44
N ARG A 484 17.30 -7.44 5.23
CA ARG A 484 18.71 -7.81 5.39
C ARG A 484 19.38 -8.24 4.08
N ARG A 485 18.63 -8.84 3.15
CA ARG A 485 19.13 -9.23 1.83
C ARG A 485 19.23 -8.06 0.85
N LEU A 486 18.24 -7.17 0.86
CA LEU A 486 18.06 -6.14 -0.18
C LEU A 486 18.79 -4.84 0.13
N TRP A 487 18.73 -4.40 1.39
CA TRP A 487 19.20 -3.07 1.77
C TRP A 487 20.70 -2.85 1.57
N PRO A 488 21.60 -3.77 1.97
CA PRO A 488 23.04 -3.54 1.85
C PRO A 488 23.51 -3.24 0.41
N PRO A 489 23.23 -4.06 -0.62
CA PRO A 489 23.61 -3.73 -2.00
C PRO A 489 22.81 -2.54 -2.55
N TYR A 490 21.56 -2.33 -2.11
CA TYR A 490 20.79 -1.15 -2.50
C TYR A 490 21.44 0.16 -2.00
N LEU A 491 21.92 0.21 -0.76
CA LEU A 491 22.64 1.37 -0.21
C LEU A 491 23.91 1.69 -1.00
N MET A 492 24.65 0.66 -1.42
CA MET A 492 25.81 0.85 -2.30
C MET A 492 25.39 1.44 -3.65
N ALA A 493 24.33 0.91 -4.26
CA ALA A 493 23.79 1.46 -5.50
C ALA A 493 23.23 2.88 -5.33
N TRP A 494 22.64 3.19 -4.18
CA TRP A 494 22.16 4.51 -3.78
C TRP A 494 23.29 5.55 -3.71
N LEU A 495 24.42 5.18 -3.10
CA LEU A 495 25.64 6.01 -3.10
C LEU A 495 26.18 6.20 -4.52
N LEU A 496 26.27 5.13 -5.30
CA LEU A 496 26.78 5.18 -6.69
C LEU A 496 25.91 6.07 -7.58
N ALA A 497 24.58 5.93 -7.55
CA ALA A 497 23.69 6.77 -8.35
C ALA A 497 23.71 8.23 -7.86
N GLY A 498 23.79 8.44 -6.53
CA GLY A 498 24.03 9.75 -5.91
C GLY A 498 25.24 10.45 -6.50
N ALA A 499 26.38 9.75 -6.49
CA ALA A 499 27.63 10.24 -7.05
C ALA A 499 27.54 10.49 -8.56
N SER A 500 26.94 9.57 -9.33
CA SER A 500 26.75 9.74 -10.77
C SER A 500 25.94 10.99 -11.11
N VAL A 501 24.77 11.18 -10.47
CA VAL A 501 23.92 12.35 -10.71
C VAL A 501 24.59 13.64 -10.22
N PHE A 502 25.29 13.59 -9.09
CA PHE A 502 26.07 14.74 -8.59
C PHE A 502 27.14 15.18 -9.59
N LEU A 503 27.90 14.23 -10.16
CA LEU A 503 28.93 14.51 -11.16
C LEU A 503 28.32 15.11 -12.44
N VAL A 504 27.21 14.54 -12.92
CA VAL A 504 26.45 15.05 -14.08
C VAL A 504 25.99 16.50 -13.83
N ALA A 505 25.44 16.77 -12.64
CA ALA A 505 24.97 18.10 -12.29
C ALA A 505 26.12 19.12 -12.14
N ARG A 506 27.28 18.69 -11.63
CA ARG A 506 28.43 19.58 -11.40
C ARG A 506 29.19 19.92 -12.69
N PHE A 507 29.24 19.00 -13.65
CA PHE A 507 30.04 19.11 -14.87
C PHE A 507 29.17 18.94 -16.13
N PRO A 508 28.25 19.87 -16.45
CA PRO A 508 27.33 19.71 -17.57
C PRO A 508 28.05 19.71 -18.92
N THR A 509 27.64 18.80 -19.81
CA THR A 509 28.16 18.64 -21.19
C THR A 509 27.06 18.86 -22.23
N TRP A 510 27.37 18.76 -23.53
CA TRP A 510 26.32 18.76 -24.55
C TRP A 510 25.31 17.61 -24.36
N TRP A 511 25.73 16.50 -23.74
CA TRP A 511 24.84 15.36 -23.44
C TRP A 511 23.78 15.69 -22.40
N THR A 512 24.07 16.63 -21.49
CA THR A 512 23.14 17.08 -20.46
C THR A 512 22.28 18.26 -20.89
N ARG A 513 22.72 19.04 -21.89
CA ARG A 513 21.98 20.18 -22.44
C ARG A 513 20.91 19.68 -23.42
N GLY A 514 19.70 19.46 -22.92
CA GLY A 514 18.54 19.00 -23.70
C GLY A 514 18.00 17.62 -23.30
N ALA A 515 18.67 16.92 -22.37
CA ALA A 515 18.15 15.70 -21.77
C ALA A 515 17.41 16.03 -20.45
N SER A 516 16.28 15.39 -20.19
CA SER A 516 15.55 15.44 -18.92
C SER A 516 16.26 14.62 -17.83
N LEU A 517 17.53 14.95 -17.56
CA LEU A 517 18.31 14.32 -16.50
C LEU A 517 17.92 14.89 -15.13
N PRO A 518 17.90 14.08 -14.06
CA PRO A 518 17.57 14.55 -12.72
C PRO A 518 18.59 15.60 -12.27
N GLN A 519 18.11 16.73 -11.77
CA GLN A 519 18.96 17.69 -11.05
C GLN A 519 19.30 17.12 -9.67
N PHE A 520 20.54 17.30 -9.23
CA PHE A 520 20.92 16.82 -7.90
C PHE A 520 20.27 17.68 -6.82
N SER A 521 19.50 17.02 -5.95
CA SER A 521 18.89 17.61 -4.76
C SER A 521 19.19 16.69 -3.59
N TRP A 522 19.74 17.25 -2.50
CA TRP A 522 20.00 16.51 -1.27
C TRP A 522 18.73 15.84 -0.74
N PHE A 523 17.61 16.52 -0.88
CA PHE A 523 16.32 16.02 -0.44
C PHE A 523 15.81 14.86 -1.30
N ASP A 524 15.93 14.97 -2.63
CA ASP A 524 15.50 13.89 -3.54
C ASP A 524 16.40 12.66 -3.43
N TRP A 525 17.69 12.87 -3.17
CA TRP A 525 18.62 11.78 -2.90
C TRP A 525 18.28 11.07 -1.57
N ILE A 526 18.10 11.81 -0.48
CA ILE A 526 17.75 11.25 0.84
C ILE A 526 16.37 10.58 0.81
N SER A 527 15.40 11.14 0.10
CA SER A 527 14.05 10.54 -0.01
C SER A 527 14.07 9.17 -0.71
N GLN A 528 15.10 8.90 -1.53
CA GLN A 528 15.35 7.60 -2.15
C GLN A 528 16.14 6.63 -1.26
N LEU A 529 16.33 6.91 0.04
CA LEU A 529 16.78 5.88 0.98
C LEU A 529 15.73 4.79 1.18
N GLY A 530 14.45 5.13 1.01
CA GLY A 530 13.37 4.15 0.93
C GLY A 530 13.29 3.55 -0.46
N ILE A 531 13.35 2.22 -0.57
CA ILE A 531 13.21 1.50 -1.85
C ILE A 531 11.92 1.91 -2.61
N VAL A 532 10.84 2.24 -1.88
CA VAL A 532 9.60 2.75 -2.46
C VAL A 532 9.64 4.28 -2.47
N TYR A 533 9.88 4.87 -3.64
CA TYR A 533 9.87 6.32 -3.86
C TYR A 533 8.78 6.69 -4.88
N THR A 534 8.19 7.88 -4.78
CA THR A 534 7.05 8.33 -5.61
C THR A 534 7.26 9.75 -6.14
N GLY A 535 8.51 10.21 -6.17
CA GLY A 535 8.92 11.42 -6.86
C GLY A 535 9.24 11.18 -8.34
N ASN A 536 9.17 12.25 -9.14
CA ASN A 536 9.46 12.22 -10.59
C ASN A 536 10.97 12.16 -10.93
N HIS A 537 11.84 12.20 -9.93
CA HIS A 537 13.29 12.32 -10.11
C HIS A 537 14.04 11.14 -9.50
N ALA A 538 13.91 9.97 -10.13
CA ALA A 538 14.71 8.80 -9.76
C ALA A 538 16.18 9.02 -10.14
N PHE A 539 17.11 8.82 -9.20
CA PHE A 539 18.54 8.91 -9.48
C PHE A 539 19.04 7.74 -10.34
N SER A 540 18.27 6.64 -10.33
CA SER A 540 18.39 5.56 -11.29
C SER A 540 17.00 5.25 -11.85
N PHE A 541 16.85 5.39 -13.17
CA PHE A 541 15.59 5.09 -13.83
C PHE A 541 15.20 3.62 -13.66
N ALA A 542 16.13 2.70 -13.43
CA ALA A 542 15.80 1.28 -13.28
C ALA A 542 15.13 0.93 -11.94
N TRP A 543 15.21 1.77 -10.90
CA TRP A 543 14.79 1.37 -9.55
C TRP A 543 13.28 1.32 -9.34
N TRP A 544 12.48 1.82 -10.28
CA TRP A 544 11.03 1.77 -10.14
C TRP A 544 10.46 0.37 -10.00
N SER A 545 11.02 -0.61 -10.73
CA SER A 545 10.52 -1.97 -10.65
C SER A 545 10.89 -2.61 -9.32
N LEU A 546 11.97 -2.17 -8.69
CA LEU A 546 12.33 -2.55 -7.32
C LEU A 546 11.33 -1.97 -6.30
N SER A 547 10.85 -0.74 -6.51
CA SER A 547 9.76 -0.16 -5.71
C SER A 547 8.49 -1.02 -5.81
N VAL A 548 8.14 -1.47 -7.01
CA VAL A 548 7.01 -2.38 -7.23
C VAL A 548 7.25 -3.75 -6.58
N GLU A 549 8.46 -4.31 -6.70
CA GLU A 549 8.83 -5.58 -6.07
C GLU A 549 8.77 -5.51 -4.54
N ALA A 550 9.15 -4.38 -3.96
CA ALA A 550 9.03 -4.13 -2.52
C ALA A 550 7.57 -4.18 -2.05
N LEU A 551 6.63 -3.68 -2.85
CA LEU A 551 5.20 -3.83 -2.57
C LEU A 551 4.76 -5.30 -2.61
N PHE A 552 5.30 -6.12 -3.52
CA PHE A 552 5.06 -7.57 -3.50
C PHE A 552 5.58 -8.22 -2.22
N TYR A 553 6.73 -7.81 -1.69
CA TYR A 553 7.23 -8.34 -0.41
C TYR A 553 6.27 -8.02 0.75
N LEU A 554 5.66 -6.84 0.76
CA LEU A 554 4.73 -6.45 1.82
C LEU A 554 3.42 -7.27 1.82
N ILE A 555 2.96 -7.70 0.64
CA ILE A 555 1.68 -8.44 0.49
C ILE A 555 1.84 -9.96 0.59
N VAL A 556 3.05 -10.52 0.42
CA VAL A 556 3.31 -11.97 0.51
C VAL A 556 2.79 -12.59 1.82
N PRO A 557 3.02 -12.02 3.02
CA PRO A 557 2.49 -12.59 4.26
C PRO A 557 0.96 -12.71 4.26
N LEU A 558 0.28 -11.74 3.66
CA LEU A 558 -1.17 -11.75 3.52
C LEU A 558 -1.62 -12.88 2.59
N PHE A 559 -1.01 -13.02 1.41
CA PHE A 559 -1.33 -14.10 0.47
C PHE A 559 -1.08 -15.49 1.06
N VAL A 560 0.05 -15.70 1.72
CA VAL A 560 0.35 -16.97 2.39
C VAL A 560 -0.69 -17.27 3.47
N GLY A 561 -1.06 -16.26 4.28
CA GLY A 561 -2.11 -16.39 5.29
C GLY A 561 -3.48 -16.74 4.68
N LEU A 562 -3.86 -16.10 3.57
CA LEU A 562 -5.11 -16.38 2.86
C LEU A 562 -5.13 -17.78 2.25
N ILE A 563 -4.04 -18.20 1.59
CA ILE A 563 -3.94 -19.55 1.02
C ILE A 563 -4.02 -20.61 2.13
N PHE A 564 -3.37 -20.36 3.28
CA PHE A 564 -3.41 -21.27 4.42
C PHE A 564 -4.82 -21.34 5.05
N LEU A 565 -5.52 -20.21 5.14
CA LEU A 565 -6.87 -20.12 5.71
C LEU A 565 -7.95 -20.72 4.79
N LEU A 566 -7.91 -20.37 3.50
CA LEU A 566 -8.95 -20.73 2.53
C LEU A 566 -8.71 -22.09 1.89
N LYS A 567 -7.46 -22.58 1.90
CA LYS A 567 -7.03 -23.82 1.22
C LYS A 567 -7.61 -23.93 -0.20
N PRO A 568 -7.37 -22.93 -1.08
CA PRO A 568 -8.03 -22.86 -2.36
C PRO A 568 -7.66 -24.05 -3.25
N SER A 569 -8.65 -24.55 -4.00
CA SER A 569 -8.43 -25.56 -5.03
C SER A 569 -7.60 -24.99 -6.19
N ARG A 570 -7.02 -25.89 -7.01
CA ARG A 570 -6.31 -25.48 -8.23
C ARG A 570 -7.19 -24.68 -9.18
N SER A 571 -8.46 -25.06 -9.34
CA SER A 571 -9.42 -24.33 -10.19
C SER A 571 -9.72 -22.94 -9.64
N ALA A 572 -9.85 -22.79 -8.32
CA ALA A 572 -10.03 -21.48 -7.69
C ALA A 572 -8.82 -20.56 -7.93
N MET A 573 -7.59 -21.08 -7.80
CA MET A 573 -6.38 -20.30 -8.10
C MET A 573 -6.29 -19.89 -9.58
N VAL A 574 -6.67 -20.78 -10.50
CA VAL A 574 -6.74 -20.45 -11.93
C VAL A 574 -7.81 -19.38 -12.20
N ALA A 575 -8.98 -19.48 -11.56
CA ALA A 575 -10.04 -18.48 -11.68
C ALA A 575 -9.59 -17.11 -11.15
N VAL A 576 -8.94 -17.05 -9.99
CA VAL A 576 -8.36 -15.81 -9.43
C VAL A 576 -7.32 -15.22 -10.38
N PHE A 577 -6.44 -16.06 -10.95
CA PHE A 577 -5.46 -15.61 -11.94
C PHE A 577 -6.14 -15.05 -13.20
N ALA A 578 -7.15 -15.74 -13.75
CA ALA A 578 -7.91 -15.29 -14.91
C ALA A 578 -8.66 -13.98 -14.64
N LEU A 579 -9.27 -13.83 -13.47
CA LEU A 579 -9.91 -12.58 -13.03
C LEU A 579 -8.89 -11.45 -12.88
N THR A 580 -7.69 -11.74 -12.38
CA THR A 580 -6.61 -10.75 -12.27
C THR A 580 -6.13 -10.30 -13.65
N VAL A 581 -6.02 -11.24 -14.61
CA VAL A 581 -5.72 -10.94 -16.01
C VAL A 581 -6.82 -10.07 -16.62
N ALA A 582 -8.09 -10.45 -16.47
CA ALA A 582 -9.22 -9.67 -16.97
C ALA A 582 -9.25 -8.25 -16.39
N ALA A 583 -9.05 -8.13 -15.07
CA ALA A 583 -8.94 -6.83 -14.41
C ALA A 583 -7.77 -6.00 -14.96
N ALA A 584 -6.59 -6.59 -15.12
CA ALA A 584 -5.42 -5.89 -15.68
C ALA A 584 -5.68 -5.40 -17.12
N VAL A 585 -6.35 -6.19 -17.95
CA VAL A 585 -6.75 -5.78 -19.32
C VAL A 585 -7.71 -4.60 -19.28
N LEU A 586 -8.72 -4.64 -18.40
CA LEU A 586 -9.75 -3.60 -18.29
C LEU A 586 -9.24 -2.31 -17.65
N MET A 587 -8.27 -2.40 -16.73
CA MET A 587 -7.86 -1.29 -15.88
C MET A 587 -6.72 -0.44 -16.47
N THR A 588 -5.84 -0.99 -17.29
CA THR A 588 -4.55 -0.33 -17.57
C THR A 588 -4.66 1.01 -18.32
N SER A 589 -5.61 1.16 -19.24
CA SER A 589 -5.84 2.44 -19.92
C SER A 589 -6.56 3.48 -19.05
N GLN A 590 -7.21 3.05 -17.97
CA GLN A 590 -7.94 3.93 -17.05
C GLN A 590 -7.02 4.48 -15.96
N PHE A 591 -5.99 3.73 -15.53
CA PHE A 591 -5.13 4.08 -14.40
C PHE A 591 -4.00 5.09 -14.69
N ASP A 592 -3.62 5.28 -15.94
CA ASP A 592 -2.59 6.26 -16.30
C ASP A 592 -2.98 7.71 -15.96
N GLY A 593 -4.27 7.98 -15.77
CA GLY A 593 -4.79 9.22 -15.18
C GLY A 593 -5.13 9.14 -13.70
N VAL A 594 -5.43 7.95 -13.11
CA VAL A 594 -6.04 7.78 -11.76
C VAL A 594 -5.15 8.31 -10.64
N LEU A 595 -3.92 7.85 -10.70
CA LEU A 595 -2.92 8.03 -9.69
C LEU A 595 -2.03 9.12 -10.26
N GLY A 596 -2.23 10.37 -9.82
CA GLY A 596 -1.35 11.48 -10.22
C GLY A 596 0.12 11.06 -10.07
N GLN A 597 1.06 11.69 -10.79
CA GLN A 597 2.44 11.16 -10.93
C GLN A 597 3.12 10.75 -9.59
N HIS A 598 2.68 11.34 -8.47
CA HIS A 598 3.02 10.98 -7.10
C HIS A 598 2.63 9.58 -6.60
N TRP A 599 1.88 8.79 -7.37
CA TRP A 599 1.44 7.43 -7.02
C TRP A 599 1.85 6.39 -8.06
N TRP A 600 2.78 6.78 -8.91
CA TRP A 600 3.24 5.99 -10.03
C TRP A 600 3.71 4.57 -9.67
N PRO A 601 4.40 4.29 -8.54
CA PRO A 601 4.71 2.90 -8.15
C PRO A 601 3.47 2.03 -7.90
N VAL A 602 2.39 2.60 -7.36
CA VAL A 602 1.13 1.87 -7.12
C VAL A 602 0.41 1.62 -8.44
N GLN A 603 0.41 2.60 -9.34
CA GLN A 603 -0.08 2.42 -10.71
C GLN A 603 0.67 1.28 -11.41
N ARG A 604 2.00 1.29 -11.37
CA ARG A 604 2.83 0.20 -11.91
C ARG A 604 2.54 -1.13 -11.22
N PHE A 605 2.36 -1.15 -9.90
CA PHE A 605 1.96 -2.37 -9.19
C PHE A 605 0.68 -2.99 -9.77
N ILE A 606 -0.33 -2.18 -10.08
CA ILE A 606 -1.57 -2.65 -10.73
C ILE A 606 -1.30 -3.13 -12.15
N THR A 607 -0.56 -2.36 -12.95
CA THR A 607 -0.21 -2.70 -14.33
C THR A 607 0.48 -4.08 -14.45
N TYR A 608 1.34 -4.40 -13.48
CA TYR A 608 2.13 -5.65 -13.45
C TYR A 608 1.54 -6.74 -12.53
N ALA A 609 0.35 -6.52 -11.94
CA ALA A 609 -0.25 -7.45 -10.99
C ALA A 609 -0.47 -8.85 -11.59
N SER A 610 -0.81 -8.92 -12.89
CA SER A 610 -0.98 -10.18 -13.62
C SER A 610 0.32 -11.01 -13.68
N CYS A 611 1.47 -10.36 -13.82
CA CYS A 611 2.78 -11.04 -13.85
C CYS A 611 3.09 -11.67 -12.49
N PHE A 612 2.87 -10.94 -11.39
CA PHE A 612 3.08 -11.51 -10.06
C PHE A 612 2.08 -12.63 -9.75
N ALA A 613 0.80 -12.45 -10.10
CA ALA A 613 -0.25 -13.44 -9.90
C ALA A 613 0.01 -14.76 -10.66
N ALA A 614 0.61 -14.68 -11.86
CA ALA A 614 1.07 -15.86 -12.60
C ALA A 614 2.05 -16.70 -11.77
N GLY A 615 3.02 -16.03 -11.12
CA GLY A 615 3.97 -16.69 -10.22
C GLY A 615 3.31 -17.27 -8.96
N VAL A 616 2.36 -16.53 -8.37
CA VAL A 616 1.59 -16.98 -7.19
C VAL A 616 0.82 -18.27 -7.49
N ALA A 617 0.20 -18.39 -8.66
CA ALA A 617 -0.48 -19.61 -9.08
C ALA A 617 0.48 -20.82 -9.13
N MET A 618 1.68 -20.64 -9.70
CA MET A 618 2.72 -21.68 -9.80
C MET A 618 3.43 -21.99 -8.46
N ALA A 619 3.31 -21.12 -7.46
CA ALA A 619 3.91 -21.35 -6.15
C ALA A 619 3.26 -22.55 -5.43
N GLN A 620 1.93 -22.64 -5.49
CA GLN A 620 1.17 -23.71 -4.84
C GLN A 620 1.14 -24.98 -5.70
N PHE A 621 0.87 -24.86 -7.00
CA PHE A 621 0.66 -26.00 -7.90
C PHE A 621 1.71 -26.03 -9.01
N ASP A 622 2.25 -27.21 -9.31
CA ASP A 622 3.07 -27.38 -10.52
C ASP A 622 2.15 -27.45 -11.76
N PHE A 623 2.49 -26.66 -12.77
CA PHE A 623 1.83 -26.66 -14.06
C PHE A 623 2.69 -27.44 -15.03
N GLY A 624 2.12 -28.48 -15.65
CA GLY A 624 2.84 -29.28 -16.65
C GLY A 624 3.01 -28.54 -17.98
N ASP A 625 3.85 -29.08 -18.86
CA ASP A 625 4.25 -28.46 -20.13
C ASP A 625 3.06 -28.01 -20.99
N ARG A 626 1.96 -28.77 -21.02
CA ARG A 626 0.76 -28.42 -21.77
C ARG A 626 0.23 -27.04 -21.39
N TRP A 627 0.11 -26.76 -20.09
CA TRP A 627 -0.32 -25.46 -19.59
C TRP A 627 0.68 -24.36 -19.92
N GLY A 628 1.97 -24.67 -19.84
CA GLY A 628 3.02 -23.71 -20.17
C GLY A 628 3.00 -23.30 -21.64
N TRP A 629 2.89 -24.28 -22.55
CA TRP A 629 2.79 -24.02 -23.99
C TRP A 629 1.48 -23.31 -24.35
N SER A 630 0.35 -23.68 -23.77
CA SER A 630 -0.92 -22.96 -23.99
C SER A 630 -0.82 -21.49 -23.60
N ALA A 631 -0.18 -21.17 -22.47
CA ALA A 631 0.01 -19.79 -22.05
C ALA A 631 0.90 -18.99 -23.03
N ILE A 632 1.98 -19.61 -23.54
CA ILE A 632 2.84 -18.99 -24.56
C ILE A 632 2.07 -18.75 -25.87
N LEU A 633 1.29 -19.73 -26.33
CA LEU A 633 0.47 -19.65 -27.55
C LEU A 633 -0.62 -18.58 -27.47
N ILE A 634 -1.11 -18.25 -26.28
CA ILE A 634 -2.05 -17.15 -26.07
C ILE A 634 -1.31 -15.82 -25.90
N GLY A 635 -0.20 -15.81 -25.16
CA GLY A 635 0.55 -14.61 -24.81
C GLY A 635 1.23 -13.93 -26.00
N ILE A 636 1.82 -14.70 -26.93
CA ILE A 636 2.51 -14.13 -28.11
C ILE A 636 1.54 -13.37 -29.02
N PRO A 637 0.40 -13.94 -29.47
CA PRO A 637 -0.58 -13.18 -30.25
C PRO A 637 -1.10 -11.94 -29.53
N TYR A 638 -1.33 -12.03 -28.21
CA TYR A 638 -1.75 -10.87 -27.43
C TYR A 638 -0.70 -9.75 -27.47
N CYS A 639 0.59 -10.06 -27.30
CA CYS A 639 1.67 -9.08 -27.43
C CYS A 639 1.68 -8.43 -28.82
N MET A 640 1.54 -9.22 -29.89
CA MET A 640 1.51 -8.70 -31.26
C MET A 640 0.36 -7.72 -31.49
N ILE A 641 -0.83 -8.03 -30.97
CA ILE A 641 -1.98 -7.11 -31.00
C ILE A 641 -1.70 -5.86 -30.17
N ALA A 642 -1.13 -6.00 -28.97
CA ALA A 642 -0.81 -4.88 -28.10
C ALA A 642 0.26 -3.94 -28.67
N PHE A 643 1.20 -4.45 -29.49
CA PHE A 643 2.19 -3.62 -30.18
C PHE A 643 1.53 -2.67 -31.20
N ALA A 644 0.43 -3.12 -31.83
CA ALA A 644 -0.37 -2.32 -32.76
C ALA A 644 -1.39 -1.41 -32.05
N HIS A 645 -1.78 -1.75 -30.81
CA HIS A 645 -2.79 -1.04 -30.03
C HIS A 645 -2.23 -0.63 -28.66
N PRO A 646 -1.55 0.53 -28.54
CA PRO A 646 -0.86 0.97 -27.31
C PRO A 646 -1.77 1.14 -26.08
N LYS A 647 -3.09 1.16 -26.25
CA LYS A 647 -4.06 1.20 -25.15
C LYS A 647 -4.21 -0.15 -24.43
N LEU A 648 -3.76 -1.25 -25.03
CA LEU A 648 -3.78 -2.58 -24.42
C LEU A 648 -2.58 -2.76 -23.49
N ASN A 649 -2.81 -3.43 -22.37
CA ASN A 649 -1.75 -3.76 -21.42
C ASN A 649 -0.87 -4.90 -21.97
N VAL A 650 0.18 -4.57 -22.72
CA VAL A 650 1.15 -5.53 -23.25
C VAL A 650 1.77 -6.44 -22.18
N HIS A 651 1.85 -5.97 -20.92
CA HIS A 651 2.42 -6.74 -19.81
C HIS A 651 1.58 -7.97 -19.44
N VAL A 652 0.29 -7.98 -19.78
CA VAL A 652 -0.56 -9.19 -19.66
C VAL A 652 -0.07 -10.29 -20.60
N GLY A 653 0.24 -9.94 -21.85
CA GLY A 653 0.78 -10.88 -22.82
C GLY A 653 2.13 -11.45 -22.38
N TRP A 654 3.05 -10.58 -21.95
CA TRP A 654 4.35 -11.01 -21.41
C TRP A 654 4.22 -11.85 -20.14
N GLY A 655 3.29 -11.52 -19.25
CA GLY A 655 2.99 -12.32 -18.06
C GLY A 655 2.58 -13.76 -18.40
N LEU A 656 1.79 -13.96 -19.46
CA LEU A 656 1.41 -15.30 -19.97
C LEU A 656 2.59 -16.04 -20.61
N VAL A 657 3.41 -15.34 -21.41
CA VAL A 657 4.62 -15.92 -22.01
C VAL A 657 5.57 -16.41 -20.93
N TYR A 658 5.83 -15.59 -19.91
CA TYR A 658 6.74 -15.95 -18.83
C TYR A 658 6.16 -16.94 -17.83
N PHE A 659 4.84 -16.96 -17.62
CA PHE A 659 4.18 -18.07 -16.94
C PHE A 659 4.55 -19.40 -17.60
N GLY A 660 4.42 -19.47 -18.93
CA GLY A 660 4.74 -20.69 -19.66
C GLY A 660 6.22 -21.06 -19.63
N LEU A 661 7.10 -20.06 -19.79
CA LEU A 661 8.54 -20.25 -19.73
C LEU A 661 8.99 -20.80 -18.36
N VAL A 662 8.45 -20.24 -17.27
CA VAL A 662 8.75 -20.67 -15.90
C VAL A 662 8.18 -22.07 -15.63
N ALA A 663 6.96 -22.36 -16.09
CA ALA A 663 6.36 -23.70 -15.96
C ALA A 663 7.21 -24.78 -16.63
N VAL A 664 7.64 -24.55 -17.88
CA VAL A 664 8.50 -25.49 -18.64
C VAL A 664 9.89 -25.63 -18.01
N ALA A 665 10.44 -24.55 -17.44
CA ALA A 665 11.71 -24.58 -16.74
C ALA A 665 11.64 -25.40 -15.45
N LEU A 666 10.57 -25.24 -14.67
CA LEU A 666 10.31 -25.95 -13.40
C LEU A 666 10.08 -27.45 -13.58
N ASN A 667 9.56 -27.89 -14.74
CA ASN A 667 9.37 -29.31 -15.02
C ASN A 667 10.70 -30.10 -15.09
N GLY A 668 11.85 -29.43 -15.27
CA GLY A 668 13.17 -30.07 -15.19
C GLY A 668 13.56 -30.96 -16.39
N LYS A 669 12.58 -31.46 -17.16
CA LYS A 669 12.78 -32.46 -18.22
C LYS A 669 13.07 -31.87 -19.60
N SER A 670 12.80 -30.58 -19.82
CA SER A 670 12.92 -29.95 -21.14
C SER A 670 14.38 -29.62 -21.50
N THR A 671 14.72 -29.61 -22.79
CA THR A 671 16.03 -29.13 -23.29
C THR A 671 16.30 -27.69 -22.83
N LEU A 672 15.25 -26.87 -22.79
CA LEU A 672 15.31 -25.51 -22.28
C LEU A 672 15.72 -25.45 -20.80
N SER A 673 15.16 -26.31 -19.95
CA SER A 673 15.51 -26.43 -18.53
C SER A 673 17.01 -26.73 -18.37
N HIS A 674 17.54 -27.69 -19.13
CA HIS A 674 18.97 -28.01 -19.13
C HIS A 674 19.86 -26.86 -19.61
N TRP A 675 19.42 -26.14 -20.64
CA TRP A 675 20.14 -24.97 -21.14
C TRP A 675 20.19 -23.84 -20.10
N LEU A 676 19.08 -23.55 -19.42
CA LEU A 676 18.99 -22.54 -18.37
C LEU A 676 19.84 -22.89 -17.13
N ALA A 677 20.03 -24.17 -16.82
CA ALA A 677 20.90 -24.62 -15.74
C ALA A 677 22.40 -24.50 -16.06
N ARG A 678 22.79 -24.04 -17.26
CA ARG A 678 24.20 -23.90 -17.63
C ARG A 678 24.91 -22.89 -16.73
N ARG A 679 26.14 -23.23 -16.39
CA ARG A 679 27.01 -22.51 -15.44
C ARG A 679 27.15 -21.00 -15.68
N PRO A 680 27.36 -20.51 -16.92
CA PRO A 680 27.44 -19.05 -17.15
C PRO A 680 26.12 -18.33 -16.84
N LEU A 681 24.98 -18.96 -17.16
CA LEU A 681 23.66 -18.42 -16.88
C LEU A 681 23.36 -18.45 -15.38
N VAL A 682 23.68 -19.54 -14.68
CA VAL A 682 23.56 -19.60 -13.22
C VAL A 682 24.44 -18.53 -12.57
N TRP A 683 25.69 -18.40 -13.01
CA TRP A 683 26.63 -17.39 -12.51
C TRP A 683 26.07 -15.98 -12.65
N LEU A 684 25.60 -15.62 -13.84
CA LEU A 684 25.01 -14.30 -14.10
C LEU A 684 23.70 -14.11 -13.32
N GLY A 685 22.90 -15.16 -13.20
CA GLY A 685 21.63 -15.19 -12.47
C GLY A 685 21.80 -14.91 -10.98
N GLU A 686 22.84 -15.47 -10.36
CA GLU A 686 23.17 -15.20 -8.96
C GLU A 686 23.54 -13.74 -8.69
N ARG A 687 24.10 -13.05 -9.70
CA ARG A 687 24.49 -11.62 -9.66
C ARG A 687 23.44 -10.67 -10.23
N SER A 688 22.31 -11.20 -10.70
CA SER A 688 21.27 -10.43 -11.39
C SER A 688 20.77 -9.23 -10.58
N TYR A 689 20.75 -9.32 -9.25
CA TYR A 689 20.29 -8.23 -8.39
C TYR A 689 21.30 -7.07 -8.34
N SER A 690 22.57 -7.34 -8.04
CA SER A 690 23.63 -6.33 -8.16
C SER A 690 23.69 -5.72 -9.56
N LEU A 691 23.55 -6.54 -10.61
CA LEU A 691 23.57 -6.08 -12.01
C LEU A 691 22.44 -5.09 -12.27
N PHE A 692 21.23 -5.48 -11.86
CA PHE A 692 20.03 -4.67 -11.97
C PHE A 692 20.18 -3.34 -11.21
N LEU A 693 20.78 -3.34 -10.02
CA LEU A 693 20.90 -2.13 -9.20
C LEU A 693 21.84 -1.08 -9.80
N VAL A 694 22.98 -1.50 -10.37
CA VAL A 694 24.09 -0.57 -10.72
C VAL A 694 24.12 -0.16 -12.19
N HIS A 695 23.58 -0.96 -13.11
CA HIS A 695 23.82 -0.77 -14.55
C HIS A 695 23.44 0.64 -15.04
N TYR A 696 22.29 1.18 -14.62
CA TYR A 696 21.86 2.51 -15.07
C TYR A 696 22.78 3.63 -14.56
N ALA A 697 23.17 3.59 -13.28
CA ALA A 697 24.10 4.57 -12.71
C ALA A 697 25.47 4.55 -13.41
N VAL A 698 25.93 3.36 -13.82
CA VAL A 698 27.15 3.19 -14.62
C VAL A 698 26.96 3.73 -16.03
N ILE A 699 25.85 3.41 -16.71
CA ILE A 699 25.53 3.96 -18.05
C ILE A 699 25.54 5.49 -18.00
N THR A 700 24.87 6.09 -17.01
CA THR A 700 24.83 7.55 -16.84
C THR A 700 26.23 8.13 -16.64
N ALA A 701 27.05 7.54 -15.77
CA ALA A 701 28.42 8.01 -15.54
C ALA A 701 29.31 7.87 -16.78
N VAL A 702 29.28 6.72 -17.46
CA VAL A 702 30.09 6.50 -18.67
C VAL A 702 29.65 7.42 -19.81
N CYS A 703 28.34 7.55 -20.05
CA CYS A 703 27.82 8.51 -21.03
C CYS A 703 28.32 9.94 -20.76
N GLN A 704 28.27 10.37 -19.49
CA GLN A 704 28.76 11.68 -19.06
C GLN A 704 30.28 11.84 -19.21
N ILE A 705 31.07 10.80 -18.93
CA ILE A 705 32.53 10.87 -19.09
C ILE A 705 32.90 10.92 -20.58
N VAL A 706 32.28 10.07 -21.40
CA VAL A 706 32.58 10.03 -22.84
C VAL A 706 32.10 11.31 -23.53
N SER A 707 31.03 11.96 -23.06
CA SER A 707 30.59 13.25 -23.61
C SER A 707 31.56 14.41 -23.32
N LEU A 708 32.50 14.27 -22.39
CA LEU A 708 33.62 15.21 -22.23
C LEU A 708 34.69 15.02 -23.32
N LEU A 709 34.76 13.82 -23.91
CA LEU A 709 35.75 13.45 -24.91
C LEU A 709 35.24 13.61 -26.35
N THR A 710 33.94 13.84 -26.54
CA THR A 710 33.31 13.99 -27.85
C THR A 710 32.54 15.30 -27.94
N MET A 711 32.34 15.82 -29.15
CA MET A 711 31.67 17.11 -29.37
C MET A 711 30.14 17.00 -29.52
N GLN A 712 29.62 15.82 -29.88
CA GLN A 712 28.19 15.59 -30.16
C GLN A 712 27.80 14.10 -30.08
N LYS A 713 26.49 13.83 -30.13
CA LYS A 713 25.88 12.49 -30.16
C LYS A 713 26.06 11.81 -31.52
N GLY A 714 27.30 11.49 -31.89
CA GLY A 714 27.66 10.81 -33.14
C GLY A 714 27.92 9.30 -32.98
N TRP A 715 28.29 8.64 -34.08
CA TRP A 715 28.63 7.20 -34.10
C TRP A 715 29.82 6.87 -33.20
N GLN A 716 30.82 7.75 -33.11
CA GLN A 716 32.01 7.59 -32.26
C GLN A 716 31.60 7.51 -30.78
N TYR A 717 30.75 8.44 -30.34
CA TYR A 717 30.18 8.43 -28.99
C TYR A 717 29.45 7.11 -28.72
N PHE A 718 28.62 6.64 -29.65
CA PHE A 718 27.90 5.38 -29.50
C PHE A 718 28.86 4.18 -29.37
N VAL A 719 29.85 4.04 -30.25
CA VAL A 719 30.78 2.91 -30.20
C VAL A 719 31.63 2.93 -28.92
N ILE A 720 32.17 4.10 -28.55
CA ILE A 720 33.01 4.25 -27.35
C ILE A 720 32.20 3.95 -26.09
N THR A 721 30.99 4.52 -25.96
CA THR A 721 30.14 4.26 -24.79
C THR A 721 29.80 2.77 -24.67
N ARG A 722 29.38 2.10 -25.74
CA ARG A 722 29.06 0.66 -25.68
C ARG A 722 30.28 -0.21 -25.35
N ALA A 723 31.45 0.12 -25.88
CA ALA A 723 32.69 -0.61 -25.61
C ALA A 723 33.14 -0.51 -24.13
N ILE A 724 32.85 0.62 -23.47
CA ILE A 724 33.21 0.87 -22.07
C ILE A 724 32.11 0.39 -21.12
N GLU A 725 30.84 0.66 -21.42
CA GLU A 725 29.72 0.37 -20.53
C GLU A 725 29.61 -1.12 -20.18
N ILE A 726 29.72 -2.03 -21.15
CA ILE A 726 29.55 -3.47 -20.90
C ILE A 726 30.60 -4.00 -19.89
N PRO A 727 31.92 -3.81 -20.10
CA PRO A 727 32.93 -4.20 -19.13
C PRO A 727 32.78 -3.52 -17.76
N VAL A 728 32.50 -2.21 -17.73
CA VAL A 728 32.40 -1.46 -16.47
C VAL A 728 31.15 -1.87 -15.67
N ILE A 729 30.01 -2.06 -16.33
CA ILE A 729 28.79 -2.59 -15.69
C ILE A 729 29.08 -3.93 -15.04
N LEU A 730 29.74 -4.85 -15.77
CA LEU A 730 30.09 -6.16 -15.22
C LEU A 730 31.07 -6.05 -14.05
N LEU A 731 32.10 -5.21 -14.14
CA LEU A 731 33.08 -5.02 -13.08
C LEU A 731 32.45 -4.45 -11.80
N VAL A 732 31.66 -3.38 -11.93
CA VAL A 732 30.95 -2.76 -10.79
C VAL A 732 29.94 -3.75 -10.19
N THR A 733 29.23 -4.50 -11.03
CA THR A 733 28.34 -5.58 -10.58
C THR A 733 29.10 -6.60 -9.75
N MET A 734 30.28 -7.03 -10.21
CA MET A 734 31.09 -8.02 -9.49
C MET A 734 31.58 -7.47 -8.16
N PHE A 735 31.98 -6.21 -8.14
CA PHE A 735 32.42 -5.54 -6.92
C PHE A 735 31.28 -5.50 -5.87
N VAL A 736 30.10 -4.98 -6.25
CA VAL A 736 28.95 -4.90 -5.34
C VAL A 736 28.52 -6.30 -4.89
N PHE A 737 28.48 -7.26 -5.82
CA PHE A 737 28.10 -8.63 -5.47
C PHE A 737 29.08 -9.28 -4.48
N HIS A 738 30.37 -9.25 -4.79
CA HIS A 738 31.38 -10.00 -4.04
C HIS A 738 31.63 -9.41 -2.65
N PHE A 739 31.69 -8.07 -2.55
CA PHE A 739 32.01 -7.38 -1.31
C PHE A 739 30.78 -7.02 -0.47
N VAL A 740 29.57 -6.94 -1.07
CA VAL A 740 28.34 -6.56 -0.37
C VAL A 740 27.29 -7.67 -0.41
N GLU A 741 26.72 -7.98 -1.58
CA GLU A 741 25.54 -8.87 -1.71
C GLU A 741 25.78 -10.29 -1.18
N ARG A 742 26.94 -10.89 -1.50
CA ARG A 742 27.29 -12.29 -1.19
C ARG A 742 27.16 -12.62 0.29
N ARG A 743 27.45 -11.68 1.18
CA ARG A 743 27.37 -11.87 2.65
C ARG A 743 25.94 -12.08 3.15
N PHE A 744 24.95 -11.67 2.37
CA PHE A 744 23.52 -11.71 2.72
C PHE A 744 22.72 -12.72 1.89
N ALA A 745 23.28 -13.20 0.78
CA ALA A 745 22.72 -14.28 -0.03
C ALA A 745 23.13 -15.66 0.51
N LYS A 746 22.23 -16.64 0.42
CA LYS A 746 22.46 -18.02 0.89
C LYS A 746 22.35 -19.03 -0.25
N ASN A 747 23.00 -20.19 -0.08
CA ASN A 747 22.93 -21.36 -0.96
C ASN A 747 23.36 -21.10 -2.42
N LEU A 748 24.27 -20.14 -2.64
CA LEU A 748 24.83 -19.80 -3.95
C LEU A 748 25.87 -20.83 -4.38
N VAL A 749 25.78 -21.28 -5.64
CA VAL A 749 26.69 -22.27 -6.25
C VAL A 749 27.97 -21.61 -6.74
N THR A 750 27.89 -20.37 -7.19
CA THR A 750 29.00 -19.67 -7.83
C THR A 750 29.46 -18.44 -7.06
N ALA A 751 29.05 -18.31 -5.78
CA ALA A 751 29.34 -17.14 -4.94
C ALA A 751 30.83 -16.77 -4.90
N ASP A 752 31.70 -17.76 -4.81
CA ASP A 752 33.15 -17.55 -4.61
C ASP A 752 33.87 -17.20 -5.92
N ARG A 753 33.19 -17.30 -7.08
CA ARG A 753 33.80 -17.05 -8.40
C ARG A 753 33.63 -15.61 -8.82
N PHE A 754 34.74 -14.87 -8.95
CA PHE A 754 34.67 -13.50 -9.42
C PHE A 754 34.29 -13.41 -10.92
N TRP A 755 34.76 -14.34 -11.75
CA TRP A 755 34.46 -14.40 -13.20
C TRP A 755 33.79 -15.73 -13.59
N PRO A 756 32.99 -15.77 -14.68
CA PRO A 756 32.30 -16.99 -15.11
C PRO A 756 33.26 -18.05 -15.68
N ILE A 757 34.39 -17.60 -16.22
CA ILE A 757 35.40 -18.42 -16.88
C ILE A 757 36.64 -18.45 -15.97
N THR A 758 36.73 -19.47 -15.13
CA THR A 758 38.00 -19.90 -14.54
C THR A 758 38.24 -21.34 -14.98
N PHE A 759 39.48 -21.67 -15.37
CA PHE A 759 39.85 -22.93 -16.03
C PHE A 759 39.52 -24.22 -15.24
N ALA A 760 39.23 -24.12 -13.94
CA ALA A 760 38.81 -25.24 -13.10
C ALA A 760 37.37 -25.05 -12.59
N TRP A 761 36.41 -25.66 -13.27
CA TRP A 761 35.12 -25.98 -12.65
C TRP A 761 35.10 -27.44 -12.19
N PRO A 762 34.90 -27.75 -10.89
CA PRO A 762 34.74 -29.13 -10.43
C PRO A 762 33.66 -29.84 -11.24
N ARG A 763 33.93 -31.06 -11.73
CA ARG A 763 33.05 -31.78 -12.68
C ARG A 763 31.82 -32.44 -12.03
N ARG A 764 31.71 -32.49 -10.70
CA ARG A 764 30.63 -33.20 -10.00
C ARG A 764 29.83 -32.21 -9.14
N GLU A 765 28.54 -32.49 -8.96
CA GLU A 765 27.54 -31.72 -8.18
C GLU A 765 26.73 -30.66 -8.95
N ILE A 766 25.99 -31.03 -10.00
CA ILE A 766 24.78 -30.25 -10.40
C ILE A 766 23.62 -31.18 -10.82
N PHE A 767 23.89 -32.39 -11.30
CA PHE A 767 22.85 -33.39 -11.55
C PHE A 767 22.70 -34.31 -10.33
N VAL A 768 21.91 -33.89 -9.34
CA VAL A 768 21.24 -34.89 -8.50
C VAL A 768 20.03 -35.31 -9.33
N GLU A 769 20.14 -36.44 -10.03
CA GLU A 769 18.94 -37.18 -10.44
C GLU A 769 18.03 -37.31 -9.21
N PRO A 770 16.70 -37.16 -9.35
CA PRO A 770 15.82 -37.46 -8.25
C PRO A 770 16.06 -38.93 -7.89
N SER A 771 16.69 -39.18 -6.74
CA SER A 771 16.82 -40.54 -6.23
C SER A 771 15.41 -41.13 -6.13
N PRO A 772 15.14 -42.30 -6.72
CA PRO A 772 13.84 -42.96 -6.61
C PRO A 772 13.50 -43.38 -5.16
N VAL A 773 14.43 -43.23 -4.21
CA VAL A 773 14.36 -43.82 -2.87
C VAL A 773 13.55 -42.99 -1.85
N LEU A 774 13.03 -41.81 -2.20
CA LEU A 774 12.20 -41.01 -1.29
C LEU A 774 10.69 -41.02 -1.62
N VAL A 775 10.24 -42.02 -2.38
CA VAL A 775 8.80 -42.24 -2.65
C VAL A 775 8.16 -43.22 -1.64
N GLU A 776 8.92 -43.89 -0.76
CA GLU A 776 8.38 -44.96 0.11
C GLU A 776 8.55 -44.78 1.64
N ALA A 777 8.99 -43.61 2.14
CA ALA A 777 9.20 -43.43 3.59
C ALA A 777 8.42 -42.27 4.24
N ALA A 778 7.21 -41.99 3.74
CA ALA A 778 6.22 -41.15 4.43
C ALA A 778 4.80 -41.47 3.91
N ALA A 779 4.33 -42.69 4.19
CA ALA A 779 2.91 -43.00 4.23
C ALA A 779 2.36 -42.65 5.61
#